data_AF-A0A652KFD0-F1
#
_entry.id   AF-A0A652KFD0-F1
#
_cell.length_a   1.000
_cell.length_b   1.000
_cell.length_c   1.000
_cell.angle_alpha   90.00
_cell.angle_beta   90.00
_cell.angle_gamma   90.00
#
_symmetry.space_group_name_H-M   'P 1'
#
loop_
_entity.id
_entity.type
_entity.pdbx_description
1 polymer ?
#
loop_
_entity_poly.entity_id
_entity_poly.type
_entity_poly.pdbx_seq_one_letter_code
_entity_poly.pdbx_strand_id
1 'polypeptide(L)'
;MGPDPLDMTAHPVAVAPAPVDGADRAAVEGVLTRLMAEVARLDSVPPDGDFFHELGADSLLMAHFCAKVRKQPGMPPVSMKDVYQHPTIRSLSEALTASTTLTAPTTGPPRDEPRARPEPSFGVPVHEAPATGPAGLGRPHVVLCGLFQLLSFLGYALLIAVIVTRGYEWIAAGHDPVDDYLRSLAFGAVVLAVLCTLPIAAKWLLIGRWKPERIRVWSLGYMRFWLVKTLLRANPLVLTVGTPLYSLYLRALGAHVGHGVTVLSRTVPVCTDLLSVGDRTVLRKDVLISCYRARDSVIETGPVTLGRDVVVSEATVLDIRTSMGDRAQLGHASSLHAGQAVPAGQHWHGSPAQPSDSDFQGVEATRCGPVRRTLHGVGQILFATAIAAPLAVGGLDAILSKTPQVAAVLEPGQAALHDLGFYTGLLAATALVFFGAIPVALALLAGVSRLAGRLVVPGRVYPLYGFHHAIHRATTILTNRRSLTRLFGDSTAVVHYLRWIGYDLSRVEQTGSNFGTVVKHESPRMSHVGRGTMVADGLSLMNADYSSTSFRLAPTRIGAHNFLGNGIAYPTRGRTGDNCLLATKVMVPVDGPIRENVGLLGSPSFEIPRSVLRDSSFDDVRSGDELRRRLAAKNRHNAATMAWHLISAWFYFFLVTVLFAVAADLYASAGVWAFAAADAVLLPFTIAYYVLVERLVTLFAPLGSLFCSIYDVRFWRRERYWKVPSEAYLRILNGTPFKNAVWRLLGVRVGKGVFDDGCSLPERAMVTIGDGCTLNAGSVIQCHSQEDGAFKSEPSEVGPGSTLSVGAFVHYGVGIGARVLLETDSFLMKGETVPDDSRWAGNPARPMEHPEDGGRFR
;
A
#
# COMPACT_ATOMS: atom_id res chain seq x y z
N MET A 1 -37.65 3.32 -59.65
CA MET A 1 -37.58 2.05 -60.39
C MET A 1 -36.77 2.30 -61.63
N GLY A 2 -35.49 1.95 -61.58
CA GLY A 2 -34.54 2.03 -62.69
C GLY A 2 -33.38 1.10 -62.35
N PRO A 3 -32.83 0.35 -63.33
CA PRO A 3 -32.28 -0.97 -63.10
C PRO A 3 -30.76 -0.98 -62.91
N ASP A 4 -30.28 -1.88 -62.06
CA ASP A 4 -28.90 -2.37 -62.04
C ASP A 4 -28.57 -3.09 -63.36
N PRO A 5 -27.35 -2.92 -63.88
CA PRO A 5 -26.39 -4.02 -63.76
C PRO A 5 -24.92 -3.58 -63.63
N LEU A 6 -24.12 -4.35 -62.87
CA LEU A 6 -22.92 -5.06 -63.35
C LEU A 6 -22.05 -5.49 -62.15
N ASP A 7 -22.19 -6.76 -61.78
CA ASP A 7 -21.28 -7.49 -60.90
C ASP A 7 -20.19 -8.12 -61.77
N MET A 8 -18.94 -7.70 -61.55
CA MET A 8 -17.74 -8.28 -62.16
C MET A 8 -16.70 -8.48 -61.06
N THR A 9 -16.51 -9.74 -60.69
CA THR A 9 -15.24 -10.50 -60.73
C THR A 9 -15.06 -11.39 -59.50
N ALA A 10 -15.18 -12.70 -59.78
CA ALA A 10 -14.81 -13.78 -58.91
C ALA A 10 -13.27 -13.85 -58.76
N HIS A 11 -12.80 -13.94 -57.52
CA HIS A 11 -11.49 -14.49 -57.18
C HIS A 11 -11.70 -15.66 -56.19
N PRO A 12 -10.95 -16.77 -56.35
CA PRO A 12 -11.25 -18.03 -55.69
C PRO A 12 -10.97 -17.95 -54.19
N VAL A 13 -11.92 -18.48 -53.40
CA VAL A 13 -11.78 -18.70 -51.97
C VAL A 13 -10.59 -19.62 -51.74
N ALA A 14 -9.51 -19.07 -51.22
CA ALA A 14 -8.44 -19.86 -50.61
C ALA A 14 -9.05 -20.61 -49.42
N VAL A 15 -9.13 -21.93 -49.54
CA VAL A 15 -9.47 -22.83 -48.44
C VAL A 15 -8.44 -22.59 -47.34
N ALA A 16 -8.91 -22.06 -46.20
CA ALA A 16 -8.09 -21.95 -45.01
C ALA A 16 -7.58 -23.35 -44.62
N PRO A 17 -6.28 -23.54 -44.35
CA PRO A 17 -5.81 -24.80 -43.82
C PRO A 17 -6.49 -25.08 -42.48
N ALA A 18 -6.89 -26.34 -42.28
CA ALA A 18 -7.47 -26.84 -41.05
C ALA A 18 -6.57 -26.52 -39.84
N PRO A 19 -7.14 -26.34 -38.63
CA PRO A 19 -6.34 -26.12 -37.42
C PRO A 19 -5.42 -27.32 -37.20
N VAL A 20 -4.12 -27.05 -37.07
CA VAL A 20 -3.12 -28.06 -36.76
C VAL A 20 -3.23 -28.35 -35.26
N ASP A 21 -3.73 -29.54 -34.94
CA ASP A 21 -3.70 -30.09 -33.58
C ASP A 21 -2.25 -30.34 -33.13
N GLY A 22 -1.89 -29.80 -31.97
CA GLY A 22 -0.60 -30.00 -31.31
C GLY A 22 0.51 -29.09 -31.86
N ALA A 23 0.94 -28.10 -31.06
CA ALA A 23 2.10 -27.29 -31.40
C ALA A 23 3.36 -28.19 -31.46
N ASP A 24 3.84 -28.48 -32.67
CA ASP A 24 5.09 -29.22 -32.89
C ASP A 24 6.22 -28.52 -32.12
N ARG A 25 6.83 -29.25 -31.19
CA ARG A 25 7.90 -28.74 -30.31
C ARG A 25 9.03 -28.10 -31.13
N ALA A 26 9.39 -28.68 -32.27
CA ALA A 26 10.43 -28.13 -33.13
C ALA A 26 10.03 -26.78 -33.73
N ALA A 27 8.74 -26.59 -34.04
CA ALA A 27 8.20 -25.32 -34.50
C ALA A 27 8.18 -24.26 -33.39
N VAL A 28 7.74 -24.63 -32.18
CA VAL A 28 7.76 -23.76 -30.98
C VAL A 28 9.19 -23.32 -30.66
N GLU A 29 10.12 -24.28 -30.59
CA GLU A 29 11.55 -24.05 -30.35
C GLU A 29 12.17 -23.12 -31.41
N GLY A 30 11.86 -23.32 -32.69
CA GLY A 30 12.32 -22.45 -33.77
C GLY A 30 11.78 -21.02 -33.68
N VAL A 31 10.53 -20.83 -33.26
CA VAL A 31 9.95 -19.50 -33.02
C VAL A 31 10.60 -18.82 -31.81
N LEU A 32 10.74 -19.54 -30.69
CA LEU A 32 11.38 -19.02 -29.48
C LEU A 32 12.83 -18.60 -29.74
N THR A 33 13.60 -19.41 -30.47
CA THR A 33 15.00 -19.11 -30.82
C THR A 33 15.11 -17.80 -31.60
N ARG A 34 14.27 -17.64 -32.64
CA ARG A 34 14.28 -16.45 -33.49
C ARG A 34 13.93 -15.19 -32.71
N LEU A 35 12.89 -15.26 -31.87
CA LEU A 35 12.45 -14.13 -31.07
C LEU A 35 13.47 -13.75 -30.00
N MET A 36 14.14 -14.73 -29.38
CA MET A 36 15.19 -14.48 -28.41
C MET A 36 16.39 -13.80 -29.07
N ALA A 37 16.84 -14.30 -30.23
CA ALA A 37 17.91 -13.69 -31.02
C ALA A 37 17.59 -12.22 -31.37
N GLU A 38 16.35 -11.95 -31.80
CA GLU A 38 15.90 -10.60 -32.14
C GLU A 38 15.88 -9.66 -30.92
N VAL A 39 15.40 -10.13 -29.76
CA VAL A 39 15.31 -9.31 -28.54
C VAL A 39 16.68 -9.09 -27.90
N ALA A 40 17.53 -10.11 -27.91
CA ALA A 40 18.91 -10.04 -27.42
C ALA A 40 19.86 -9.33 -28.39
N ARG A 41 19.43 -9.07 -29.63
CA ARG A 41 20.26 -8.55 -30.74
C ARG A 41 21.50 -9.42 -31.01
N LEU A 42 21.29 -10.72 -31.05
CA LEU A 42 22.30 -11.73 -31.36
C LEU A 42 21.98 -12.40 -32.69
N ASP A 43 23.01 -12.83 -33.43
CA ASP A 43 22.82 -13.51 -34.72
C ASP A 43 22.19 -14.92 -34.57
N SER A 44 22.50 -15.61 -33.46
CA SER A 44 21.88 -16.89 -33.10
C SER A 44 21.95 -17.11 -31.59
N VAL A 45 21.04 -17.95 -31.07
CA VAL A 45 21.00 -18.32 -29.65
C VAL A 45 21.01 -19.85 -29.55
N PRO A 46 21.94 -20.45 -28.78
CA PRO A 46 21.97 -21.89 -28.59
C PRO A 46 20.70 -22.35 -27.84
N PRO A 47 20.03 -23.45 -28.25
CA PRO A 47 18.80 -23.91 -27.61
C PRO A 47 18.93 -24.27 -26.12
N ASP A 48 20.15 -24.67 -25.72
CA ASP A 48 20.50 -25.06 -24.34
C ASP A 48 21.16 -23.95 -23.53
N GLY A 49 21.40 -22.77 -24.13
CA GLY A 49 22.05 -21.67 -23.43
C GLY A 49 21.15 -21.07 -22.36
N ASP A 50 21.65 -20.98 -21.13
CA ASP A 50 20.90 -20.38 -20.02
C ASP A 50 20.69 -18.88 -20.26
N PHE A 51 19.42 -18.46 -20.19
CA PHE A 51 19.02 -17.08 -20.45
C PHE A 51 19.74 -16.07 -19.56
N PHE A 52 19.98 -16.41 -18.30
CA PHE A 52 20.48 -15.45 -17.31
C PHE A 52 21.99 -15.55 -17.13
N HIS A 53 22.54 -16.76 -17.12
CA HIS A 53 23.96 -17.01 -16.87
C HIS A 53 24.81 -16.86 -18.13
N GLU A 54 24.35 -17.38 -19.28
CA GLU A 54 25.14 -17.39 -20.51
C GLU A 54 24.78 -16.23 -21.43
N LEU A 55 23.49 -15.96 -21.62
CA LEU A 55 23.02 -14.84 -22.46
C LEU A 55 23.01 -13.50 -21.72
N GLY A 56 23.18 -13.51 -20.39
CA GLY A 56 23.17 -12.30 -19.57
C GLY A 56 21.83 -11.55 -19.61
N ALA A 57 20.73 -12.22 -19.95
CA ALA A 57 19.42 -11.60 -20.05
C ALA A 57 18.94 -11.15 -18.66
N ASP A 58 18.42 -9.93 -18.59
CA ASP A 58 17.72 -9.44 -17.41
C ASP A 58 16.21 -9.62 -17.55
N SER A 59 15.47 -9.38 -16.47
CA SER A 59 14.00 -9.52 -16.49
C SER A 59 13.32 -8.55 -17.46
N LEU A 60 13.93 -7.43 -17.84
CA LEU A 60 13.37 -6.49 -18.81
C LEU A 60 13.46 -7.08 -20.22
N LEU A 61 14.63 -7.63 -20.58
CA LEU A 61 14.86 -8.33 -21.82
C LEU A 61 13.91 -9.53 -21.94
N MET A 62 13.74 -10.29 -20.86
CA MET A 62 12.82 -11.42 -20.83
C MET A 62 11.34 -11.01 -20.88
N ALA A 63 10.96 -9.89 -20.28
CA ALA A 63 9.60 -9.35 -20.40
C ALA A 63 9.27 -8.97 -21.85
N HIS A 64 10.22 -8.34 -22.57
CA HIS A 64 10.09 -8.06 -24.00
C HIS A 64 10.02 -9.34 -24.83
N PHE A 65 10.83 -10.36 -24.50
CA PHE A 65 10.76 -11.67 -25.13
C PHE A 65 9.38 -12.29 -24.96
N CYS A 66 8.87 -12.38 -23.73
CA CYS A 66 7.53 -12.90 -23.45
C CYS A 66 6.44 -12.13 -24.20
N ALA A 67 6.54 -10.80 -24.24
CA ALA A 67 5.59 -9.95 -24.97
C ALA A 67 5.60 -10.22 -26.48
N LYS A 68 6.78 -10.46 -27.08
CA LYS A 68 6.87 -10.85 -28.49
C LYS A 68 6.33 -12.25 -28.76
N VAL A 69 6.60 -13.21 -27.88
CA VAL A 69 6.07 -14.58 -27.99
C VAL A 69 4.54 -14.56 -27.98
N ARG A 70 3.92 -13.80 -27.06
CA ARG A 70 2.46 -13.65 -26.98
C ARG A 70 1.81 -12.98 -28.19
N LYS A 71 2.59 -12.27 -29.02
CA LYS A 71 2.10 -11.65 -30.27
C LYS A 71 2.17 -12.60 -31.47
N GLN A 72 2.83 -13.75 -31.34
CA GLN A 72 2.91 -14.72 -32.44
C GLN A 72 1.66 -15.61 -32.49
N PRO A 73 0.99 -15.72 -33.64
CA PRO A 73 -0.15 -16.62 -33.81
C PRO A 73 0.24 -18.08 -33.55
N GLY A 74 -0.59 -18.81 -32.80
CA GLY A 74 -0.40 -20.24 -32.53
C GLY A 74 0.60 -20.59 -31.41
N MET A 75 1.20 -19.59 -30.74
CA MET A 75 2.09 -19.83 -29.61
C MET A 75 1.30 -19.90 -28.28
N PRO A 76 1.60 -20.88 -27.40
CA PRO A 76 1.05 -20.90 -26.04
C PRO A 76 1.43 -19.64 -25.25
N PRO A 77 0.57 -19.16 -24.33
CA PRO A 77 0.89 -17.99 -23.52
C PRO A 77 2.09 -18.28 -22.62
N VAL A 78 3.11 -17.43 -22.70
CA VAL A 78 4.30 -17.49 -21.84
C VAL A 78 4.25 -16.38 -20.78
N SER A 79 4.56 -16.74 -19.53
CA SER A 79 4.73 -15.83 -18.41
C SER A 79 6.19 -15.70 -17.99
N MET A 80 6.50 -14.63 -17.25
CA MET A 80 7.86 -14.45 -16.71
C MET A 80 8.24 -15.55 -15.72
N LYS A 81 7.26 -16.17 -15.05
CA LYS A 81 7.48 -17.32 -14.18
C LYS A 81 8.01 -18.52 -14.98
N ASP A 82 7.41 -18.82 -16.13
CA ASP A 82 7.79 -19.96 -16.96
C ASP A 82 9.24 -19.84 -17.44
N VAL A 83 9.65 -18.63 -17.83
CA VAL A 83 11.02 -18.34 -18.27
C VAL A 83 12.05 -18.54 -17.14
N TYR A 84 11.71 -18.22 -15.89
CA TYR A 84 12.60 -18.49 -14.75
C TYR A 84 12.66 -19.97 -14.37
N GLN A 85 11.54 -20.70 -14.50
CA GLN A 85 11.49 -22.13 -14.20
C GLN A 85 12.14 -22.99 -15.30
N HIS A 86 12.14 -22.48 -16.53
CA HIS A 86 12.66 -23.14 -17.72
C HIS A 86 13.60 -22.18 -18.47
N PRO A 87 14.84 -21.97 -17.98
CA PRO A 87 15.73 -20.90 -18.42
C PRO A 87 16.47 -21.19 -19.73
N THR A 88 16.03 -22.17 -20.53
CA THR A 88 16.60 -22.48 -21.84
C THR A 88 15.48 -22.58 -22.87
N ILE A 89 15.76 -22.30 -24.15
CA ILE A 89 14.75 -22.43 -25.22
C ILE A 89 14.18 -23.84 -25.24
N ARG A 90 15.04 -24.85 -25.06
CA ARG A 90 14.65 -26.26 -25.07
C ARG A 90 13.72 -26.62 -23.91
N SER A 91 14.07 -26.24 -22.68
CA SER A 91 13.22 -26.53 -21.51
C SER A 91 11.91 -25.75 -21.55
N LEU A 92 11.94 -24.53 -22.08
CA LEU A 92 10.74 -23.70 -22.22
C LEU A 92 9.81 -24.26 -23.31
N SER A 93 10.35 -24.70 -24.45
CA SER A 93 9.53 -25.34 -25.51
C SER A 93 8.89 -26.62 -24.99
N GLU A 94 9.62 -27.45 -24.25
CA GLU A 94 9.08 -28.65 -23.57
C GLU A 94 7.93 -28.32 -22.63
N ALA A 95 8.10 -27.33 -21.74
CA ALA A 95 7.09 -26.96 -20.76
C ALA A 95 5.81 -26.41 -21.41
N LEU A 96 5.95 -25.58 -22.44
CA LEU A 96 4.82 -24.99 -23.17
C LEU A 96 4.05 -26.05 -23.97
N THR A 97 4.74 -27.00 -24.62
CA THR A 97 4.09 -28.08 -25.37
C THR A 97 3.46 -29.14 -24.46
N ALA A 98 4.09 -29.45 -23.31
CA ALA A 98 3.54 -30.37 -22.31
C ALA A 98 2.25 -29.85 -21.66
N SER A 99 2.18 -28.54 -21.42
CA SER A 99 0.97 -27.89 -20.88
C SER A 99 -0.20 -27.92 -21.86
N THR A 100 0.10 -27.96 -23.18
CA THR A 100 -0.92 -28.00 -24.26
C THR A 100 -1.45 -29.42 -24.53
N THR A 101 -0.69 -30.47 -24.17
CA THR A 101 -1.07 -31.87 -24.38
C THR A 101 -1.98 -32.44 -23.28
N LEU A 102 -1.96 -31.86 -22.08
CA LEU A 102 -2.86 -32.23 -20.96
C LEU A 102 -4.30 -31.72 -21.12
N THR A 103 -4.57 -30.86 -22.11
CA THR A 103 -5.88 -30.24 -22.39
C THR A 103 -6.66 -30.89 -23.54
N ALA A 104 -6.16 -31.96 -24.17
CA ALA A 104 -6.89 -32.69 -25.20
C ALA A 104 -7.89 -33.68 -24.56
N PRO A 105 -9.21 -33.61 -24.86
CA PRO A 105 -10.18 -34.56 -24.33
C PRO A 105 -9.90 -35.95 -24.93
N THR A 106 -9.42 -36.87 -24.11
CA THR A 106 -9.22 -38.26 -24.51
C THR A 106 -10.59 -38.95 -24.60
N THR A 107 -11.11 -39.12 -25.81
CA THR A 107 -12.29 -39.93 -26.11
C THR A 107 -11.95 -41.41 -25.97
N GLY A 108 -12.01 -41.94 -24.74
CA GLY A 108 -12.02 -43.37 -24.46
C GLY A 108 -13.44 -43.92 -24.36
N PRO A 109 -13.71 -45.17 -24.81
CA PRO A 109 -15.05 -45.77 -24.71
C PRO A 109 -15.42 -46.07 -23.25
N PRO A 110 -16.73 -46.10 -22.90
CA PRO A 110 -17.17 -46.19 -21.52
C PRO A 110 -16.90 -47.61 -20.97
N ARG A 111 -16.20 -47.67 -19.84
CA ARG A 111 -16.14 -48.86 -18.99
C ARG A 111 -17.06 -48.64 -17.79
N ASP A 112 -18.02 -49.54 -17.64
CA ASP A 112 -18.95 -49.63 -16.50
C ASP A 112 -18.21 -50.08 -15.24
N GLU A 113 -18.10 -49.20 -14.24
CA GLU A 113 -17.81 -49.57 -12.84
C GLU A 113 -18.61 -48.69 -11.85
N PRO A 114 -18.89 -49.19 -10.62
CA PRO A 114 -20.01 -48.74 -9.79
C PRO A 114 -19.75 -47.44 -9.03
N ARG A 115 -20.80 -46.60 -8.93
CA ARG A 115 -20.89 -45.35 -8.15
C ARG A 115 -20.21 -45.42 -6.77
N ALA A 116 -19.03 -44.81 -6.66
CA ALA A 116 -18.46 -44.34 -5.41
C ALA A 116 -18.78 -42.84 -5.18
N ARG A 117 -18.83 -42.44 -3.90
CA ARG A 117 -19.26 -41.12 -3.40
C ARG A 117 -18.51 -39.94 -4.04
N PRO A 118 -19.14 -38.75 -4.18
CA PRO A 118 -18.48 -37.60 -4.81
C PRO A 118 -17.31 -37.10 -3.96
N GLU A 119 -16.13 -37.09 -4.55
CA GLU A 119 -14.99 -36.33 -4.07
C GLU A 119 -15.28 -34.82 -4.17
N PRO A 120 -14.78 -33.98 -3.25
CA PRO A 120 -15.00 -32.54 -3.28
C PRO A 120 -14.20 -31.92 -4.44
N SER A 121 -14.91 -31.50 -5.49
CA SER A 121 -14.36 -30.69 -6.57
C SER A 121 -13.76 -29.39 -6.02
N PHE A 122 -12.47 -29.18 -6.28
CA PHE A 122 -11.74 -27.95 -6.02
C PHE A 122 -12.50 -26.75 -6.59
N GLY A 123 -12.67 -25.69 -5.79
CA GLY A 123 -13.40 -24.50 -6.18
C GLY A 123 -12.76 -23.80 -7.37
N VAL A 124 -13.29 -24.06 -8.57
CA VAL A 124 -13.09 -23.21 -9.75
C VAL A 124 -13.60 -21.81 -9.39
N PRO A 125 -12.85 -20.73 -9.68
CA PRO A 125 -13.34 -19.37 -9.48
C PRO A 125 -14.69 -19.22 -10.17
N VAL A 126 -15.71 -18.73 -9.45
CA VAL A 126 -17.00 -18.42 -10.09
C VAL A 126 -16.74 -17.35 -11.14
N HIS A 127 -16.84 -17.74 -12.41
CA HIS A 127 -16.65 -16.85 -13.56
C HIS A 127 -17.80 -15.85 -13.62
N GLU A 128 -17.50 -14.62 -13.23
CA GLU A 128 -18.29 -13.48 -13.69
C GLU A 128 -17.75 -13.05 -15.05
N ALA A 129 -18.57 -13.26 -16.09
CA ALA A 129 -18.36 -12.69 -17.40
C ALA A 129 -18.02 -11.18 -17.27
N PRO A 130 -17.16 -10.62 -18.13
CA PRO A 130 -17.00 -9.17 -18.22
C PRO A 130 -18.38 -8.59 -18.52
N ALA A 131 -19.01 -8.00 -17.49
CA ALA A 131 -20.23 -7.27 -17.70
C ALA A 131 -19.89 -6.14 -18.66
N THR A 132 -20.59 -6.09 -19.80
CA THR A 132 -20.75 -4.87 -20.59
C THR A 132 -21.44 -3.84 -19.68
N GLY A 133 -20.65 -3.20 -18.83
CA GLY A 133 -21.11 -2.14 -17.95
C GLY A 133 -21.55 -0.95 -18.81
N PRO A 134 -22.75 -0.38 -18.60
CA PRO A 134 -23.15 0.81 -19.31
C PRO A 134 -22.12 1.93 -19.03
N ALA A 135 -21.79 2.70 -20.07
CA ALA A 135 -20.85 3.81 -20.01
C ALA A 135 -21.02 4.65 -18.72
N GLY A 136 -19.90 5.05 -18.11
CA GLY A 136 -19.88 5.81 -16.87
C GLY A 136 -20.88 6.97 -16.90
N LEU A 137 -21.52 7.23 -15.76
CA LEU A 137 -22.50 8.32 -15.61
C LEU A 137 -21.91 9.62 -16.19
N GLY A 138 -22.68 10.28 -17.06
CA GLY A 138 -22.20 11.43 -17.82
C GLY A 138 -21.68 12.57 -16.93
N ARG A 139 -20.92 13.48 -17.55
CA ARG A 139 -20.34 14.69 -16.92
C ARG A 139 -21.20 15.39 -15.84
N PRO A 140 -22.53 15.60 -16.00
CA PRO A 140 -23.33 16.25 -14.95
C PRO A 140 -23.32 15.53 -13.62
N HIS A 141 -23.31 14.19 -13.59
CA HIS A 141 -23.28 13.42 -12.34
C HIS A 141 -21.94 13.54 -11.62
N VAL A 142 -20.84 13.55 -12.38
CA VAL A 142 -19.50 13.78 -11.83
C VAL A 142 -19.40 15.17 -11.18
N VAL A 143 -19.94 16.20 -11.86
CA VAL A 143 -19.95 17.58 -11.36
C VAL A 143 -20.84 17.69 -10.11
N LEU A 144 -22.04 17.12 -10.12
CA LEU A 144 -22.95 17.17 -8.98
C LEU A 144 -22.36 16.44 -7.76
N CYS A 145 -21.77 15.26 -7.97
CA CYS A 145 -21.08 14.52 -6.93
C CYS A 145 -19.89 15.32 -6.37
N GLY A 146 -19.07 15.93 -7.24
CA GLY A 146 -17.97 16.80 -6.84
C GLY A 146 -18.44 18.03 -6.05
N LEU A 147 -19.53 18.67 -6.47
CA LEU A 147 -20.12 19.81 -5.77
C LEU A 147 -20.57 19.41 -4.36
N PHE A 148 -21.26 18.28 -4.21
CA PHE A 148 -21.65 17.79 -2.89
C PHE A 148 -20.44 17.45 -2.01
N GLN A 149 -19.39 16.84 -2.56
CA GLN A 149 -18.16 16.55 -1.82
C GLN A 149 -17.49 17.86 -1.35
N LEU A 150 -17.48 18.89 -2.20
CA LEU A 150 -17.01 20.22 -1.84
C LEU A 150 -17.87 20.86 -0.74
N LEU A 151 -19.19 20.82 -0.86
CA LEU A 151 -20.11 21.34 0.16
C LEU A 151 -19.98 20.57 1.49
N SER A 152 -19.76 19.26 1.43
CA SER A 152 -19.50 18.43 2.62
C SER A 152 -18.19 18.84 3.30
N PHE A 153 -17.14 19.13 2.52
CA PHE A 153 -15.88 19.66 3.03
C PHE A 153 -16.06 21.04 3.67
N LEU A 154 -16.75 21.97 3.01
CA LEU A 154 -17.03 23.31 3.54
C LEU A 154 -17.89 23.25 4.81
N GLY A 155 -18.92 22.40 4.83
CA GLY A 155 -19.74 22.16 6.01
C GLY A 155 -18.94 21.56 7.17
N TYR A 156 -18.00 20.66 6.87
CA TYR A 156 -17.11 20.09 7.88
C TYR A 156 -16.10 21.12 8.43
N ALA A 157 -15.54 21.97 7.56
CA ALA A 157 -14.67 23.09 7.96
C ALA A 157 -15.42 24.07 8.89
N LEU A 158 -16.65 24.47 8.52
CA LEU A 158 -17.49 25.31 9.37
C LEU A 158 -17.81 24.62 10.71
N LEU A 159 -18.13 23.32 10.69
CA LEU A 159 -18.45 22.57 11.90
C LEU A 159 -17.24 22.50 12.86
N ILE A 160 -16.04 22.24 12.36
CA ILE A 160 -14.81 22.26 13.17
C ILE A 160 -14.62 23.63 13.79
N ALA A 161 -14.68 24.70 12.99
CA ALA A 161 -14.52 26.06 13.47
C ALA A 161 -15.52 26.38 14.60
N VAL A 162 -16.80 26.05 14.44
CA VAL A 162 -17.83 26.24 15.48
C VAL A 162 -17.47 25.46 16.76
N ILE A 163 -17.12 24.18 16.64
CA ILE A 163 -16.83 23.31 17.79
C ILE A 163 -15.59 23.80 18.54
N VAL A 164 -14.50 24.10 17.82
CA VAL A 164 -13.23 24.51 18.41
C VAL A 164 -13.38 25.88 19.07
N THR A 165 -13.97 26.87 18.39
CA THR A 165 -14.12 28.21 18.95
C THR A 165 -15.03 28.21 20.18
N ARG A 166 -16.23 27.63 20.09
CA ARG A 166 -17.16 27.60 21.24
C ARG A 166 -16.63 26.75 22.38
N GLY A 167 -15.90 25.67 22.06
CA GLY A 167 -15.22 24.84 23.04
C GLY A 167 -14.14 25.61 23.80
N TYR A 168 -13.30 26.34 23.07
CA TYR A 168 -12.26 27.19 23.66
C TYR A 168 -12.85 28.29 24.54
N GLU A 169 -13.85 29.04 24.05
CA GLU A 169 -14.54 30.07 24.85
C GLU A 169 -15.14 29.51 26.13
N TRP A 170 -15.73 28.31 26.07
CA TRP A 170 -16.31 27.67 27.25
C TRP A 170 -15.24 27.23 28.26
N ILE A 171 -14.12 26.69 27.78
CA ILE A 171 -12.99 26.30 28.62
C ILE A 171 -12.35 27.53 29.27
N ALA A 172 -12.03 28.55 28.47
CA ALA A 172 -11.37 29.78 28.93
C ALA A 172 -12.24 30.65 29.86
N ALA A 173 -13.54 30.41 29.93
CA ALA A 173 -14.44 31.03 30.90
C ALA A 173 -14.38 30.39 32.30
N GLY A 174 -13.38 29.54 32.58
CA GLY A 174 -13.15 28.98 33.91
C GLY A 174 -12.61 30.01 34.91
N HIS A 175 -12.87 29.77 36.19
CA HIS A 175 -12.47 30.69 37.26
C HIS A 175 -11.07 30.43 37.81
N ASP A 176 -10.58 29.19 37.68
CA ASP A 176 -9.28 28.74 38.15
C ASP A 176 -8.75 27.57 37.27
N PRO A 177 -7.45 27.24 37.35
CA PRO A 177 -6.85 26.20 36.50
C PRO A 177 -7.44 24.79 36.68
N VAL A 178 -8.09 24.50 37.82
CA VAL A 178 -8.78 23.22 38.05
C VAL A 178 -10.12 23.23 37.32
N ASP A 179 -10.86 24.34 37.35
CA ASP A 179 -12.08 24.52 36.54
C ASP A 179 -11.75 24.42 35.03
N ASP A 180 -10.69 25.08 34.55
CA ASP A 180 -10.23 24.97 33.16
C ASP A 180 -9.89 23.52 32.78
N TYR A 181 -9.22 22.79 33.68
CA TYR A 181 -8.92 21.37 33.49
C TYR A 181 -10.19 20.52 33.43
N LEU A 182 -11.14 20.72 34.33
CA LEU A 182 -12.40 19.97 34.38
C LEU A 182 -13.29 20.27 33.16
N ARG A 183 -13.34 21.52 32.71
CA ARG A 183 -14.01 21.93 31.46
C ARG A 183 -13.32 21.32 30.25
N SER A 184 -12.00 21.35 30.19
CA SER A 184 -11.22 20.69 29.12
C SER A 184 -11.49 19.19 29.06
N LEU A 185 -11.55 18.54 30.22
CA LEU A 185 -11.89 17.13 30.36
C LEU A 185 -13.30 16.84 29.83
N ALA A 186 -14.29 17.63 30.25
CA ALA A 186 -15.68 17.48 29.84
C ALA A 186 -15.85 17.72 28.33
N PHE A 187 -15.28 18.81 27.80
CA PHE A 187 -15.31 19.13 26.37
C PHE A 187 -14.63 18.02 25.55
N GLY A 188 -13.41 17.62 25.94
CA GLY A 188 -12.67 16.55 25.27
C GLY A 188 -13.41 15.22 25.28
N ALA A 189 -14.08 14.88 26.38
CA ALA A 189 -14.91 13.67 26.47
C ALA A 189 -16.13 13.74 25.53
N VAL A 190 -16.83 14.88 25.48
CA VAL A 190 -17.97 15.09 24.57
C VAL A 190 -17.53 15.04 23.12
N VAL A 191 -16.47 15.78 22.74
CA VAL A 191 -15.93 15.78 21.38
C VAL A 191 -15.51 14.37 20.97
N LEU A 192 -14.78 13.65 21.82
CA LEU A 192 -14.38 12.28 21.55
C LEU A 192 -15.61 11.36 21.35
N ALA A 193 -16.62 11.48 22.21
CA ALA A 193 -17.86 10.71 22.08
C ALA A 193 -18.56 11.01 20.75
N VAL A 194 -18.68 12.29 20.36
CA VAL A 194 -19.27 12.72 19.09
C VAL A 194 -18.46 12.17 17.91
N LEU A 195 -17.14 12.36 17.89
CA LEU A 195 -16.27 11.86 16.81
C LEU A 195 -16.31 10.32 16.67
N CYS A 196 -16.48 9.60 17.79
CA CYS A 196 -16.60 8.15 17.78
C CYS A 196 -17.97 7.66 17.28
N THR A 197 -19.06 8.33 17.66
CA THR A 197 -20.44 7.90 17.41
C THR A 197 -21.04 8.46 16.11
N LEU A 198 -20.61 9.64 15.66
CA LEU A 198 -21.10 10.28 14.44
C LEU A 198 -20.96 9.39 13.20
N PRO A 199 -19.81 8.72 12.93
CA PRO A 199 -19.70 7.84 11.77
C PRO A 199 -20.63 6.61 11.86
N ILE A 200 -20.92 6.13 13.08
CA ILE A 200 -21.84 5.01 13.32
C ILE A 200 -23.27 5.48 12.99
N ALA A 201 -23.69 6.61 13.52
CA ALA A 201 -25.00 7.20 13.25
C ALA A 201 -25.19 7.51 11.76
N ALA A 202 -24.17 8.12 11.13
CA ALA A 202 -24.18 8.42 9.70
C ALA A 202 -24.31 7.15 8.84
N LYS A 203 -23.61 6.06 9.18
CA LYS A 203 -23.76 4.77 8.49
C LYS A 203 -25.20 4.26 8.57
N TRP A 204 -25.79 4.23 9.77
CA TRP A 204 -27.14 3.70 9.95
C TRP A 204 -28.22 4.57 9.31
N LEU A 205 -28.07 5.90 9.37
CA LEU A 205 -29.00 6.86 8.77
C LEU A 205 -28.89 6.88 7.24
N LEU A 206 -27.67 6.94 6.71
CA LEU A 206 -27.42 7.13 5.29
C LEU A 206 -27.35 5.83 4.51
N ILE A 207 -27.11 4.67 5.12
CA ILE A 207 -27.00 3.40 4.39
C ILE A 207 -27.95 2.36 4.95
N GLY A 208 -28.02 2.25 6.28
CA GLY A 208 -28.71 1.16 6.95
C GLY A 208 -27.80 -0.07 7.04
N ARG A 209 -28.28 -1.23 6.55
CA ARG A 209 -27.47 -2.45 6.46
C ARG A 209 -26.87 -2.59 5.07
N TRP A 210 -25.56 -2.78 4.99
CA TRP A 210 -24.90 -3.13 3.74
C TRP A 210 -25.43 -4.48 3.21
N LYS A 211 -25.70 -4.53 1.91
CA LYS A 211 -26.08 -5.74 1.17
C LYS A 211 -25.12 -5.92 0.00
N PRO A 212 -24.89 -7.15 -0.50
CA PRO A 212 -24.16 -7.33 -1.74
C PRO A 212 -24.90 -6.64 -2.88
N GLU A 213 -24.32 -5.57 -3.40
CA GLU A 213 -24.92 -4.73 -4.42
C GLU A 213 -23.86 -4.02 -5.27
N ARG A 214 -24.31 -3.50 -6.42
CA ARG A 214 -23.49 -2.75 -7.39
C ARG A 214 -23.91 -1.28 -7.37
N ILE A 215 -23.03 -0.41 -6.91
CA ILE A 215 -23.26 1.03 -6.79
C ILE A 215 -22.49 1.75 -7.90
N ARG A 216 -23.19 2.39 -8.83
CA ARG A 216 -22.52 3.15 -9.90
C ARG A 216 -21.74 4.33 -9.32
N VAL A 217 -20.48 4.48 -9.71
CA VAL A 217 -19.64 5.60 -9.29
C VAL A 217 -20.26 6.92 -9.76
N TRP A 218 -20.19 7.97 -8.94
CA TRP A 218 -20.82 9.29 -9.14
C TRP A 218 -22.35 9.35 -9.02
N SER A 219 -23.02 8.24 -8.70
CA SER A 219 -24.45 8.24 -8.35
C SER A 219 -24.72 8.76 -6.94
N LEU A 220 -25.98 9.04 -6.60
CA LEU A 220 -26.38 9.35 -5.22
C LEU A 220 -26.03 8.21 -4.24
N GLY A 221 -26.14 6.95 -4.68
CA GLY A 221 -25.70 5.79 -3.89
C GLY A 221 -24.19 5.85 -3.60
N TYR A 222 -23.39 6.23 -4.61
CA TYR A 222 -21.95 6.42 -4.43
C TYR A 222 -21.64 7.59 -3.49
N MET A 223 -22.40 8.68 -3.54
CA MET A 223 -22.21 9.82 -2.63
C MET A 223 -22.42 9.41 -1.16
N ARG A 224 -23.49 8.64 -0.88
CA ARG A 224 -23.77 8.07 0.45
C ARG A 224 -22.63 7.14 0.88
N PHE A 225 -22.19 6.26 -0.01
CA PHE A 225 -21.05 5.35 0.21
C PHE A 225 -19.76 6.12 0.52
N TRP A 226 -19.42 7.13 -0.29
CA TRP A 226 -18.21 7.95 -0.12
C TRP A 226 -18.23 8.69 1.22
N LEU A 227 -19.35 9.33 1.58
CA LEU A 227 -19.44 10.08 2.83
C LEU A 227 -19.23 9.17 4.04
N VAL A 228 -19.90 8.02 4.08
CA VAL A 228 -19.71 7.02 5.15
C VAL A 228 -18.28 6.50 5.16
N LYS A 229 -17.72 6.11 4.01
CA LYS A 229 -16.31 5.67 3.89
C LYS A 229 -15.33 6.71 4.46
N THR A 230 -15.51 7.98 4.11
CA THR A 230 -14.66 9.09 4.56
C THR A 230 -14.76 9.28 6.07
N LEU A 231 -15.97 9.29 6.63
CA LEU A 231 -16.20 9.40 8.08
C LEU A 231 -15.61 8.21 8.85
N LEU A 232 -15.77 6.99 8.35
CA LEU A 232 -15.22 5.78 8.98
C LEU A 232 -13.69 5.79 9.01
N ARG A 233 -13.05 6.24 7.92
CA ARG A 233 -11.58 6.32 7.82
C ARG A 233 -10.99 7.44 8.67
N ALA A 234 -11.76 8.50 8.94
CA ALA A 234 -11.35 9.62 9.80
C ALA A 234 -11.60 9.37 11.29
N ASN A 235 -12.32 8.31 11.66
CA ASN A 235 -12.74 8.05 13.05
C ASN A 235 -11.53 7.80 13.99
N PRO A 236 -11.42 8.49 15.14
CA PRO A 236 -10.37 8.24 16.13
C PRO A 236 -10.28 6.79 16.62
N LEU A 237 -11.38 6.02 16.60
CA LEU A 237 -11.40 4.61 17.01
C LEU A 237 -10.47 3.72 16.18
N VAL A 238 -10.05 4.14 14.99
CA VAL A 238 -9.00 3.46 14.20
C VAL A 238 -7.66 3.41 14.94
N LEU A 239 -7.39 4.34 15.86
CA LEU A 239 -6.20 4.32 16.71
C LEU A 239 -6.27 3.24 17.80
N THR A 240 -7.47 2.72 18.09
CA THR A 240 -7.71 1.65 19.08
C THR A 240 -7.61 0.25 18.49
N VAL A 241 -7.14 0.10 17.25
CA VAL A 241 -6.83 -1.21 16.65
C VAL A 241 -5.98 -2.06 17.60
N GLY A 242 -6.25 -3.37 17.66
CA GLY A 242 -5.63 -4.29 18.60
C GLY A 242 -6.20 -4.26 20.00
N THR A 243 -7.38 -3.65 20.20
CA THR A 243 -8.04 -3.52 21.50
C THR A 243 -9.49 -3.99 21.42
N PRO A 244 -10.15 -4.29 22.55
CA PRO A 244 -11.55 -4.69 22.56
C PRO A 244 -12.49 -3.58 22.07
N LEU A 245 -12.11 -2.30 22.22
CA LEU A 245 -12.90 -1.15 21.75
C LEU A 245 -13.08 -1.19 20.24
N TYR A 246 -12.06 -1.60 19.49
CA TYR A 246 -12.15 -1.70 18.04
C TYR A 246 -13.11 -2.81 17.60
N SER A 247 -13.14 -3.94 18.30
CA SER A 247 -14.13 -5.00 18.03
C SER A 247 -15.55 -4.53 18.34
N LEU A 248 -15.76 -3.75 19.42
CA LEU A 248 -17.06 -3.15 19.72
C LEU A 248 -17.48 -2.13 18.65
N TYR A 249 -16.54 -1.33 18.16
CA TYR A 249 -16.76 -0.39 17.07
C TYR A 249 -17.21 -1.09 15.79
N LEU A 250 -16.53 -2.17 15.37
CA LEU A 250 -16.93 -2.95 14.20
C LEU A 250 -18.35 -3.54 14.35
N ARG A 251 -18.70 -4.04 15.55
CA ARG A 251 -20.06 -4.52 15.85
C ARG A 251 -21.10 -3.42 15.79
N ALA A 252 -20.80 -2.24 16.32
CA ALA A 252 -21.69 -1.08 16.27
C ALA A 252 -21.95 -0.61 14.83
N LEU A 253 -20.99 -0.83 13.94
CA LEU A 253 -21.15 -0.61 12.50
C LEU A 253 -21.91 -1.73 11.78
N GLY A 254 -22.26 -2.83 12.46
CA GLY A 254 -23.02 -3.95 11.92
C GLY A 254 -22.22 -5.19 11.55
N ALA A 255 -20.88 -5.21 11.74
CA ALA A 255 -20.09 -6.40 11.48
C ALA A 255 -20.37 -7.52 12.51
N HIS A 256 -20.38 -8.76 12.04
CA HIS A 256 -20.49 -9.94 12.90
C HIS A 256 -19.10 -10.31 13.44
N VAL A 257 -18.74 -9.83 14.62
CA VAL A 257 -17.43 -10.11 15.24
C VAL A 257 -17.62 -10.98 16.48
N GLY A 258 -17.09 -12.21 16.46
CA GLY A 258 -17.15 -13.19 17.54
C GLY A 258 -16.41 -12.78 18.82
N HIS A 259 -16.48 -13.63 19.84
CA HIS A 259 -15.80 -13.41 21.12
C HIS A 259 -14.29 -13.67 21.00
N GLY A 260 -13.48 -12.75 21.53
CA GLY A 260 -12.02 -12.90 21.57
C GLY A 260 -11.31 -12.72 20.24
N VAL A 261 -11.98 -12.13 19.25
CA VAL A 261 -11.34 -11.72 17.99
C VAL A 261 -10.29 -10.64 18.25
N THR A 262 -9.11 -10.81 17.66
CA THR A 262 -8.02 -9.83 17.72
C THR A 262 -7.79 -9.25 16.33
N VAL A 263 -8.05 -7.95 16.15
CA VAL A 263 -7.84 -7.25 14.88
C VAL A 263 -6.72 -6.23 15.02
N LEU A 264 -5.62 -6.44 14.30
CA LEU A 264 -4.41 -5.61 14.34
C LEU A 264 -4.21 -4.77 13.07
N SER A 265 -5.03 -4.98 12.03
CA SER A 265 -5.03 -4.16 10.82
C SER A 265 -5.72 -2.81 11.05
N ARG A 266 -5.13 -1.74 10.49
CA ARG A 266 -5.68 -0.38 10.49
C ARG A 266 -6.60 -0.10 9.30
N THR A 267 -6.71 -1.03 8.35
CA THR A 267 -7.68 -0.93 7.27
C THR A 267 -9.07 -1.13 7.85
N VAL A 268 -9.89 -0.07 7.83
CA VAL A 268 -11.28 -0.14 8.29
C VAL A 268 -12.14 -0.77 7.19
N PRO A 269 -12.83 -1.89 7.44
CA PRO A 269 -13.84 -2.40 6.51
C PRO A 269 -14.96 -1.36 6.35
N VAL A 270 -15.30 -1.01 5.10
CA VAL A 270 -16.32 0.01 4.83
C VAL A 270 -17.71 -0.60 4.84
N CYS A 271 -17.88 -1.74 4.16
CA CYS A 271 -19.13 -2.48 4.10
C CYS A 271 -19.22 -3.48 5.26
N THR A 272 -19.30 -2.95 6.48
CA THR A 272 -19.16 -3.70 7.73
C THR A 272 -20.18 -4.83 7.93
N ASP A 273 -21.46 -4.67 7.53
CA ASP A 273 -22.47 -5.74 7.67
C ASP A 273 -22.15 -6.98 6.81
N LEU A 274 -21.24 -6.86 5.84
CA LEU A 274 -20.78 -7.95 4.98
C LEU A 274 -19.54 -8.66 5.54
N LEU A 275 -19.03 -8.22 6.70
CA LEU A 275 -17.91 -8.85 7.38
C LEU A 275 -18.42 -9.77 8.51
N SER A 276 -18.09 -11.06 8.40
CA SER A 276 -18.30 -12.03 9.47
C SER A 276 -16.97 -12.62 9.93
N VAL A 277 -16.72 -12.59 11.23
CA VAL A 277 -15.49 -13.05 11.87
C VAL A 277 -15.86 -13.89 13.09
N GLY A 278 -15.56 -15.19 13.05
CA GLY A 278 -15.84 -16.13 14.14
C GLY A 278 -14.96 -15.92 15.37
N ASP A 279 -15.30 -16.61 16.45
CA ASP A 279 -14.63 -16.50 17.75
C ASP A 279 -13.13 -16.78 17.65
N ARG A 280 -12.33 -16.07 18.46
CA ARG A 280 -10.88 -16.28 18.61
C ARG A 280 -10.07 -16.16 17.30
N THR A 281 -10.64 -15.59 16.26
CA THR A 281 -9.93 -15.30 15.01
C THR A 281 -8.94 -14.15 15.17
N VAL A 282 -7.79 -14.26 14.51
CA VAL A 282 -6.68 -13.30 14.55
C VAL A 282 -6.47 -12.71 13.17
N LEU A 283 -6.69 -11.40 13.05
CA LEU A 283 -6.38 -10.61 11.86
C LEU A 283 -5.13 -9.79 12.16
N ARG A 284 -4.01 -10.11 11.53
CA ARG A 284 -2.73 -9.44 11.79
C ARG A 284 -2.66 -8.05 11.12
N LYS A 285 -1.54 -7.33 11.31
CA LYS A 285 -1.39 -5.97 10.77
C LYS A 285 -1.36 -5.97 9.23
N ASP A 286 -1.75 -4.85 8.64
CA ASP A 286 -1.69 -4.63 7.18
C ASP A 286 -2.55 -5.58 6.33
N VAL A 287 -3.51 -6.30 6.92
CA VAL A 287 -4.51 -7.05 6.16
C VAL A 287 -5.51 -6.09 5.53
N LEU A 288 -5.77 -6.23 4.23
CA LEU A 288 -6.68 -5.39 3.46
C LEU A 288 -8.03 -6.12 3.32
N ILE A 289 -9.05 -5.67 4.06
CA ILE A 289 -10.39 -6.29 4.13
C ILE A 289 -11.45 -5.20 3.98
N SER A 290 -11.65 -4.73 2.75
CA SER A 290 -12.54 -3.58 2.49
C SER A 290 -14.03 -3.95 2.48
N CYS A 291 -14.36 -5.20 2.13
CA CYS A 291 -15.71 -5.69 1.81
C CYS A 291 -16.38 -4.95 0.62
N TYR A 292 -15.56 -4.28 -0.19
CA TYR A 292 -15.93 -3.72 -1.49
C TYR A 292 -14.70 -3.68 -2.40
N ARG A 293 -14.95 -3.60 -3.71
CA ARG A 293 -13.97 -3.27 -4.74
C ARG A 293 -14.59 -2.35 -5.79
N ALA A 294 -13.78 -1.63 -6.54
CA ALA A 294 -14.21 -0.85 -7.68
C ALA A 294 -13.84 -1.59 -8.97
N ARG A 295 -14.80 -1.74 -9.89
CA ARG A 295 -14.60 -2.36 -11.20
C ARG A 295 -15.50 -1.67 -12.21
N ASP A 296 -14.97 -1.31 -13.37
CA ASP A 296 -15.75 -0.76 -14.49
C ASP A 296 -16.66 0.41 -14.09
N SER A 297 -16.14 1.38 -13.30
CA SER A 297 -16.91 2.51 -12.76
C SER A 297 -18.10 2.12 -11.86
N VAL A 298 -18.04 0.96 -11.21
CA VAL A 298 -19.02 0.47 -10.23
C VAL A 298 -18.29 0.04 -8.95
N ILE A 299 -18.84 0.40 -7.80
CA ILE A 299 -18.46 -0.18 -6.52
C ILE A 299 -19.25 -1.46 -6.32
N GLU A 300 -18.56 -2.59 -6.28
CA GLU A 300 -19.12 -3.90 -5.96
C GLU A 300 -18.88 -4.17 -4.48
N THR A 301 -19.96 -4.38 -3.73
CA THR A 301 -19.90 -4.77 -2.32
C THR A 301 -20.13 -6.27 -2.19
N GLY A 302 -19.45 -6.92 -1.26
CA GLY A 302 -19.65 -8.36 -1.08
C GLY A 302 -19.05 -8.91 0.22
N PRO A 303 -19.48 -10.12 0.61
CA PRO A 303 -19.18 -10.69 1.92
C PRO A 303 -17.74 -11.20 2.04
N VAL A 304 -17.19 -11.09 3.25
CA VAL A 304 -15.97 -11.78 3.66
C VAL A 304 -16.30 -12.54 4.94
N THR A 305 -16.19 -13.87 4.90
CA THR A 305 -16.61 -14.74 6.01
C THR A 305 -15.44 -15.53 6.57
N LEU A 306 -15.07 -15.27 7.82
CA LEU A 306 -14.00 -15.97 8.52
C LEU A 306 -14.62 -16.78 9.66
N GLY A 307 -14.31 -18.07 9.71
CA GLY A 307 -14.72 -18.99 10.77
C GLY A 307 -14.09 -18.67 12.13
N ARG A 308 -14.17 -19.65 13.04
CA ARG A 308 -13.58 -19.61 14.38
C ARG A 308 -12.11 -20.01 14.33
N ASP A 309 -11.30 -19.44 15.21
CA ASP A 309 -9.86 -19.75 15.33
C ASP A 309 -9.10 -19.60 14.01
N VAL A 310 -9.55 -18.69 13.14
CA VAL A 310 -8.89 -18.40 11.86
C VAL A 310 -7.67 -17.50 12.10
N VAL A 311 -6.60 -17.71 11.32
CA VAL A 311 -5.43 -16.82 11.30
C VAL A 311 -5.27 -16.23 9.92
N VAL A 312 -5.30 -14.89 9.82
CA VAL A 312 -4.94 -14.15 8.62
C VAL A 312 -3.67 -13.36 8.90
N SER A 313 -2.59 -13.76 8.25
CA SER A 313 -1.25 -13.18 8.46
C SER A 313 -1.07 -11.83 7.76
N GLU A 314 0.04 -11.17 8.05
CA GLU A 314 0.34 -9.81 7.65
C GLU A 314 0.44 -9.62 6.12
N ALA A 315 0.13 -8.40 5.66
CA ALA A 315 0.22 -8.00 4.26
C ALA A 315 -0.62 -8.85 3.30
N THR A 316 -1.73 -9.39 3.79
CA THR A 316 -2.67 -10.20 3.01
C THR A 316 -3.84 -9.38 2.49
N VAL A 317 -4.34 -9.72 1.30
CA VAL A 317 -5.49 -9.05 0.68
C VAL A 317 -6.67 -10.02 0.55
N LEU A 318 -7.81 -9.67 1.15
CA LEU A 318 -9.05 -10.45 1.02
C LEU A 318 -10.03 -9.71 0.11
N ASP A 319 -10.30 -10.27 -1.07
CA ASP A 319 -11.33 -9.74 -1.97
C ASP A 319 -12.74 -10.09 -1.46
N ILE A 320 -13.76 -9.47 -2.05
CA ILE A 320 -15.15 -9.77 -1.77
C ILE A 320 -15.52 -11.19 -2.20
N ARG A 321 -16.54 -11.78 -1.56
CA ARG A 321 -17.00 -13.17 -1.79
C ARG A 321 -15.91 -14.20 -1.50
N THR A 322 -15.16 -13.99 -0.43
CA THR A 322 -14.15 -14.93 0.06
C THR A 322 -14.59 -15.54 1.39
N SER A 323 -14.12 -16.74 1.66
CA SER A 323 -14.38 -17.38 2.95
C SER A 323 -13.22 -18.21 3.48
N MET A 324 -13.16 -18.37 4.81
CA MET A 324 -12.22 -19.24 5.49
C MET A 324 -12.98 -20.06 6.54
N GLY A 325 -12.87 -21.38 6.48
CA GLY A 325 -13.49 -22.29 7.45
C GLY A 325 -12.81 -22.24 8.83
N ASP A 326 -13.42 -22.89 9.82
CA ASP A 326 -12.87 -22.91 11.19
C ASP A 326 -11.45 -23.47 11.23
N ARG A 327 -10.56 -22.84 12.01
CA ARG A 327 -9.13 -23.18 12.16
C ARG A 327 -8.31 -23.06 10.88
N ALA A 328 -8.84 -22.42 9.83
CA ALA A 328 -8.08 -22.15 8.62
C ALA A 328 -6.99 -21.10 8.85
N GLN A 329 -5.88 -21.23 8.13
CA GLN A 329 -4.76 -20.29 8.21
C GLN A 329 -4.40 -19.75 6.83
N LEU A 330 -4.10 -18.46 6.74
CA LEU A 330 -3.61 -17.81 5.54
C LEU A 330 -2.27 -17.14 5.83
N GLY A 331 -1.24 -17.52 5.08
CA GLY A 331 0.12 -17.02 5.18
C GLY A 331 0.26 -15.52 4.88
N HIS A 332 1.42 -14.95 5.20
CA HIS A 332 1.69 -13.54 4.93
C HIS A 332 1.86 -13.29 3.43
N ALA A 333 1.73 -12.03 3.00
CA ALA A 333 1.87 -11.63 1.60
C ALA A 333 1.03 -12.49 0.62
N SER A 334 -0.16 -12.89 1.07
CA SER A 334 -1.06 -13.79 0.33
C SER A 334 -2.34 -13.07 -0.08
N SER A 335 -3.13 -13.66 -0.98
CA SER A 335 -4.42 -13.09 -1.38
C SER A 335 -5.50 -14.15 -1.57
N LEU A 336 -6.72 -13.83 -1.13
CA LEU A 336 -7.92 -14.57 -1.54
C LEU A 336 -8.66 -13.74 -2.59
N HIS A 337 -8.78 -14.31 -3.78
CA HIS A 337 -9.53 -13.75 -4.90
C HIS A 337 -11.02 -14.06 -4.75
N ALA A 338 -11.88 -13.26 -5.38
CA ALA A 338 -13.32 -13.47 -5.32
C ALA A 338 -13.72 -14.91 -5.71
N GLY A 339 -14.54 -15.54 -4.86
CA GLY A 339 -14.97 -16.93 -5.00
C GLY A 339 -14.04 -17.94 -4.30
N GLN A 340 -12.84 -17.57 -3.87
CA GLN A 340 -11.96 -18.49 -3.14
C GLN A 340 -12.45 -18.74 -1.71
N ALA A 341 -12.39 -20.01 -1.32
CA ALA A 341 -12.71 -20.46 0.02
C ALA A 341 -11.57 -21.34 0.54
N VAL A 342 -11.08 -21.05 1.75
CA VAL A 342 -10.13 -21.93 2.44
C VAL A 342 -10.93 -22.90 3.31
N PRO A 343 -10.83 -24.23 3.07
CA PRO A 343 -11.54 -25.21 3.89
C PRO A 343 -11.10 -25.20 5.36
N ALA A 344 -11.95 -25.70 6.25
CA ALA A 344 -11.68 -25.73 7.69
C ALA A 344 -10.41 -26.54 8.00
N GLY A 345 -9.56 -26.01 8.88
CA GLY A 345 -8.30 -26.62 9.32
C GLY A 345 -7.19 -26.65 8.28
N GLN A 346 -7.40 -26.12 7.07
CA GLN A 346 -6.35 -26.07 6.04
C GLN A 346 -5.50 -24.80 6.17
N HIS A 347 -4.25 -24.89 5.73
CA HIS A 347 -3.33 -23.77 5.64
C HIS A 347 -3.10 -23.43 4.18
N TRP A 348 -3.19 -22.15 3.84
CA TRP A 348 -3.04 -21.66 2.47
C TRP A 348 -2.07 -20.47 2.46
N HIS A 349 -1.43 -20.23 1.32
CA HIS A 349 -0.55 -19.09 1.10
C HIS A 349 -0.39 -18.79 -0.39
N GLY A 350 0.13 -17.61 -0.73
CA GLY A 350 0.33 -17.21 -2.12
C GLY A 350 -0.69 -16.19 -2.61
N SER A 351 -0.45 -15.65 -3.80
CA SER A 351 -1.32 -14.72 -4.51
C SER A 351 -1.48 -15.20 -5.97
N PRO A 352 -2.62 -15.81 -6.34
CA PRO A 352 -3.72 -16.24 -5.47
C PRO A 352 -3.28 -17.31 -4.47
N ALA A 353 -4.01 -17.46 -3.36
CA ALA A 353 -3.67 -18.47 -2.37
C ALA A 353 -3.87 -19.90 -2.88
N GLN A 354 -2.96 -20.77 -2.48
CA GLN A 354 -2.93 -22.21 -2.73
C GLN A 354 -2.64 -22.96 -1.41
N PRO A 355 -2.98 -24.27 -1.31
CA PRO A 355 -2.70 -25.09 -0.13
C PRO A 355 -1.21 -25.09 0.29
N SER A 356 -0.97 -25.21 1.59
CA SER A 356 0.34 -25.28 2.24
C SER A 356 0.30 -26.23 3.42
N ASP A 357 1.46 -26.77 3.77
CA ASP A 357 1.66 -27.48 5.05
C ASP A 357 2.23 -26.55 6.14
N SER A 358 2.57 -25.31 5.78
CA SER A 358 3.20 -24.35 6.69
C SER A 358 2.23 -23.92 7.80
N ASP A 359 2.68 -23.89 9.05
CA ASP A 359 1.90 -23.34 10.17
C ASP A 359 2.20 -21.84 10.29
N PHE A 360 1.17 -21.00 10.44
CA PHE A 360 1.28 -19.55 10.56
C PHE A 360 0.92 -19.02 11.97
N GLN A 361 0.45 -19.90 12.88
CA GLN A 361 0.15 -19.54 14.26
C GLN A 361 1.35 -19.78 15.18
N GLY A 362 2.17 -18.75 15.37
CA GLY A 362 3.41 -18.88 16.15
C GLY A 362 3.29 -18.93 17.68
N VAL A 363 2.12 -18.72 18.30
CA VAL A 363 2.00 -18.60 19.77
C VAL A 363 0.70 -19.18 20.32
N GLU A 364 0.80 -19.83 21.48
CA GLU A 364 -0.33 -20.41 22.20
C GLU A 364 -1.16 -19.35 22.93
N ALA A 365 -2.47 -19.62 23.05
CA ALA A 365 -3.39 -18.80 23.83
C ALA A 365 -3.05 -18.85 25.34
N THR A 366 -3.29 -17.74 26.03
CA THR A 366 -3.14 -17.66 27.51
C THR A 366 -4.42 -17.15 28.14
N ARG A 367 -4.56 -17.32 29.46
CA ARG A 367 -5.76 -16.87 30.18
C ARG A 367 -5.93 -15.36 30.06
N CYS A 368 -6.97 -14.94 29.33
CA CYS A 368 -7.35 -13.54 29.17
C CYS A 368 -8.85 -13.38 29.42
N GLY A 369 -9.21 -12.98 30.64
CA GLY A 369 -10.60 -12.84 31.08
C GLY A 369 -11.29 -11.55 30.59
N PRO A 370 -12.62 -11.50 30.63
CA PRO A 370 -13.41 -10.34 30.17
C PRO A 370 -13.10 -9.08 30.98
N VAL A 371 -12.91 -9.20 32.31
CA VAL A 371 -12.57 -8.06 33.19
C VAL A 371 -11.34 -7.32 32.70
N ARG A 372 -10.28 -8.05 32.32
CA ARG A 372 -9.04 -7.47 31.81
C ARG A 372 -9.25 -6.70 30.51
N ARG A 373 -10.08 -7.23 29.60
CA ARG A 373 -10.45 -6.57 28.34
C ARG A 373 -11.17 -5.26 28.60
N THR A 374 -12.16 -5.29 29.50
CA THR A 374 -12.94 -4.11 29.88
C THR A 374 -12.06 -3.05 30.53
N LEU A 375 -11.25 -3.42 31.52
CA LEU A 375 -10.34 -2.48 32.20
C LEU A 375 -9.34 -1.85 31.22
N HIS A 376 -8.84 -2.61 30.25
CA HIS A 376 -7.95 -2.05 29.22
C HIS A 376 -8.67 -1.03 28.34
N GLY A 377 -9.88 -1.34 27.87
CA GLY A 377 -10.69 -0.41 27.08
C GLY A 377 -11.04 0.86 27.86
N VAL A 378 -11.50 0.72 29.10
CA VAL A 378 -11.80 1.86 29.99
C VAL A 378 -10.53 2.68 30.24
N GLY A 379 -9.41 2.05 30.56
CA GLY A 379 -8.14 2.71 30.78
C GLY A 379 -7.65 3.49 29.55
N GLN A 380 -7.91 3.00 28.34
CA GLN A 380 -7.59 3.72 27.10
C GLN A 380 -8.47 4.96 26.90
N ILE A 381 -9.77 4.85 27.15
CA ILE A 381 -10.68 6.01 27.08
C ILE A 381 -10.27 7.04 28.12
N LEU A 382 -10.04 6.63 29.37
CA LEU A 382 -9.57 7.50 30.44
C LEU A 382 -8.22 8.14 30.10
N PHE A 383 -7.28 7.42 29.51
CA PHE A 383 -6.02 8.01 29.07
C PHE A 383 -6.25 9.05 27.98
N ALA A 384 -7.10 8.76 26.99
CA ALA A 384 -7.40 9.69 25.91
C ALA A 384 -8.10 10.97 26.42
N THR A 385 -9.06 10.84 27.33
CA THR A 385 -9.87 11.96 27.83
C THR A 385 -9.25 12.68 29.02
N ALA A 386 -8.65 11.99 29.97
CA ALA A 386 -8.12 12.58 31.21
C ALA A 386 -6.65 12.99 31.12
N ILE A 387 -5.89 12.45 30.17
CA ILE A 387 -4.47 12.78 30.02
C ILE A 387 -4.23 13.45 28.68
N ALA A 388 -4.52 12.78 27.56
CA ALA A 388 -4.12 13.28 26.25
C ALA A 388 -4.86 14.58 25.85
N ALA A 389 -6.18 14.67 26.09
CA ALA A 389 -6.95 15.86 25.76
C ALA A 389 -6.56 17.08 26.64
N PRO A 390 -6.51 17.00 27.99
CA PRO A 390 -6.04 18.10 28.83
C PRO A 390 -4.58 18.46 28.58
N LEU A 391 -3.71 17.49 28.29
CA LEU A 391 -2.32 17.80 27.93
C LEU A 391 -2.24 18.54 26.59
N ALA A 392 -3.11 18.22 25.63
CA ALA A 392 -3.17 18.93 24.36
C ALA A 392 -3.69 20.36 24.54
N VAL A 393 -4.78 20.55 25.30
CA VAL A 393 -5.40 21.87 25.53
C VAL A 393 -4.56 22.72 26.50
N GLY A 394 -4.28 22.21 27.69
CA GLY A 394 -3.51 22.91 28.73
C GLY A 394 -2.01 22.98 28.43
N GLY A 395 -1.45 22.02 27.69
CA GLY A 395 -0.07 22.13 27.20
C GLY A 395 0.07 23.19 26.10
N LEU A 396 -0.92 23.30 25.22
CA LEU A 396 -1.00 24.40 24.27
C LEU A 396 -1.15 25.72 25.04
N ASP A 397 -2.16 25.87 25.88
CA ASP A 397 -2.37 27.08 26.70
C ASP A 397 -1.13 27.48 27.54
N ALA A 398 -0.46 26.54 28.20
CA ALA A 398 0.75 26.83 28.97
C ALA A 398 1.92 27.30 28.08
N ILE A 399 2.04 26.78 26.86
CA ILE A 399 3.02 27.27 25.87
C ILE A 399 2.63 28.67 25.40
N LEU A 400 1.34 28.91 25.16
CA LEU A 400 0.80 30.18 24.68
C LEU A 400 0.93 31.29 25.74
N SER A 401 0.51 31.03 26.98
CA SER A 401 0.49 32.01 28.09
C SER A 401 1.87 32.32 28.67
N LYS A 402 2.79 31.33 28.73
CA LYS A 402 4.12 31.52 29.33
C LYS A 402 5.19 31.97 28.34
N THR A 403 4.85 32.06 27.05
CA THR A 403 5.76 32.58 26.02
C THR A 403 5.16 33.88 25.48
N PRO A 404 5.52 35.06 26.03
CA PRO A 404 4.90 36.34 25.64
C PRO A 404 5.02 36.66 24.14
N GLN A 405 6.05 36.14 23.47
CA GLN A 405 6.23 36.22 22.01
C GLN A 405 5.21 35.39 21.22
N VAL A 406 4.66 34.32 21.82
CA VAL A 406 3.64 33.44 21.22
C VAL A 406 2.23 33.95 21.60
N ALA A 407 2.03 34.50 22.80
CA ALA A 407 0.78 35.15 23.16
C ALA A 407 0.44 36.34 22.24
N ALA A 408 1.43 37.17 21.92
CA ALA A 408 1.28 38.31 20.99
C ALA A 408 0.93 37.89 19.54
N VAL A 409 1.08 36.60 19.20
CA VAL A 409 0.75 36.05 17.88
C VAL A 409 -0.73 35.68 17.74
N LEU A 410 -1.42 35.38 18.85
CA LEU A 410 -2.80 34.87 18.83
C LEU A 410 -3.87 35.95 18.83
N GLU A 411 -3.57 37.12 19.35
CA GLU A 411 -4.40 38.31 19.19
C GLU A 411 -3.54 39.43 18.59
N PRO A 412 -3.09 39.28 17.33
CA PRO A 412 -2.48 40.41 16.65
C PRO A 412 -3.58 41.47 16.56
N GLY A 413 -3.39 42.64 17.15
CA GLY A 413 -4.24 43.77 16.79
C GLY A 413 -4.06 44.08 15.31
N GLN A 414 -5.04 44.71 14.65
CA GLN A 414 -4.98 45.03 13.21
C GLN A 414 -3.67 45.71 12.78
N ALA A 415 -3.08 46.54 13.65
CA ALA A 415 -1.78 47.18 13.40
C ALA A 415 -0.59 46.20 13.33
N ALA A 416 -0.63 45.08 14.05
CA ALA A 416 0.44 44.08 14.10
C ALA A 416 0.55 43.27 12.80
N LEU A 417 -0.57 42.98 12.10
CA LEU A 417 -0.53 42.30 10.80
C LEU A 417 0.09 43.15 9.68
N HIS A 418 0.13 44.47 9.86
CA HIS A 418 0.82 45.40 8.96
C HIS A 418 2.29 45.63 9.36
N ASP A 419 2.73 45.10 10.51
CA ASP A 419 4.09 45.24 11.00
C ASP A 419 4.97 44.06 10.56
N LEU A 420 6.15 44.36 10.02
CA LEU A 420 7.16 43.36 9.67
C LEU A 420 7.72 42.67 10.93
N GLY A 421 7.73 43.38 12.07
CA GLY A 421 8.11 42.85 13.38
C GLY A 421 7.30 41.62 13.79
N PHE A 422 5.99 41.63 13.53
CA PHE A 422 5.11 40.49 13.79
C PHE A 422 5.54 39.24 13.01
N TYR A 423 5.70 39.35 11.68
CA TYR A 423 6.06 38.20 10.85
C TYR A 423 7.44 37.65 11.20
N THR A 424 8.41 38.50 11.52
CA THR A 424 9.75 38.05 11.95
C THR A 424 9.71 37.34 13.32
N GLY A 425 8.93 37.85 14.28
CA GLY A 425 8.69 37.18 15.56
C GLY A 425 8.01 35.82 15.39
N LEU A 426 6.98 35.75 14.56
CA LEU A 426 6.26 34.51 14.25
C LEU A 426 7.15 33.48 13.54
N LEU A 427 8.00 33.94 12.62
CA LEU A 427 8.98 33.11 11.93
C LEU A 427 9.95 32.48 12.94
N ALA A 428 10.46 33.27 13.90
CA ALA A 428 11.34 32.78 14.95
C ALA A 428 10.64 31.80 15.91
N ALA A 429 9.42 32.10 16.34
CA ALA A 429 8.63 31.23 17.23
C ALA A 429 8.30 29.88 16.57
N THR A 430 7.81 29.90 15.33
CA THR A 430 7.51 28.66 14.59
C THR A 430 8.77 27.86 14.30
N ALA A 431 9.92 28.50 14.05
CA ALA A 431 11.20 27.81 13.91
C ALA A 431 11.61 27.12 15.22
N LEU A 432 11.53 27.83 16.34
CA LEU A 432 11.88 27.27 17.65
C LEU A 432 11.02 26.05 17.99
N VAL A 433 9.69 26.15 17.81
CA VAL A 433 8.75 25.04 18.08
C VAL A 433 9.01 23.88 17.13
N PHE A 434 9.09 24.13 15.82
CA PHE A 434 9.24 23.08 14.82
C PHE A 434 10.57 22.34 14.96
N PHE A 435 11.69 23.08 14.99
CA PHE A 435 13.02 22.47 15.09
C PHE A 435 13.32 21.94 16.49
N GLY A 436 12.77 22.54 17.55
CA GLY A 436 12.87 22.05 18.92
C GLY A 436 12.09 20.76 19.18
N ALA A 437 10.97 20.55 18.49
CA ALA A 437 10.17 19.33 18.63
C ALA A 437 10.91 18.07 18.11
N ILE A 438 11.80 18.20 17.13
CA ILE A 438 12.53 17.09 16.52
C ILE A 438 13.45 16.36 17.52
N PRO A 439 14.42 17.01 18.19
CA PRO A 439 15.28 16.34 19.17
C PRO A 439 14.49 15.82 20.37
N VAL A 440 13.44 16.51 20.80
CA VAL A 440 12.53 16.03 21.85
C VAL A 440 11.86 14.73 21.43
N ALA A 441 11.32 14.67 20.20
CA ALA A 441 10.74 13.44 19.66
C ALA A 441 11.79 12.31 19.60
N LEU A 442 13.00 12.58 19.11
CA LEU A 442 14.07 11.57 19.05
C LEU A 442 14.48 11.05 20.43
N ALA A 443 14.55 11.92 21.44
CA ALA A 443 14.84 11.54 22.81
C ALA A 443 13.72 10.67 23.41
N LEU A 444 12.46 11.07 23.22
CA LEU A 444 11.29 10.31 23.67
C LEU A 444 11.24 8.92 23.03
N LEU A 445 11.46 8.81 21.72
CA LEU A 445 11.41 7.53 21.00
C LEU A 445 12.46 6.54 21.50
N ALA A 446 13.69 7.01 21.71
CA ALA A 446 14.74 6.15 22.22
C ALA A 446 14.57 5.83 23.70
N GLY A 447 14.04 6.76 24.50
CA GLY A 447 13.64 6.51 25.88
C GLY A 447 12.59 5.40 25.98
N VAL A 448 11.50 5.53 25.20
CA VAL A 448 10.40 4.56 25.14
C VAL A 448 10.89 3.19 24.69
N SER A 449 11.67 3.11 23.61
CA SER A 449 12.17 1.82 23.12
C SER A 449 13.10 1.12 24.12
N ARG A 450 14.00 1.88 24.77
CA ARG A 450 14.91 1.32 25.79
C ARG A 450 14.15 0.83 27.02
N LEU A 451 13.19 1.61 27.51
CA LEU A 451 12.33 1.25 28.63
C LEU A 451 11.48 0.02 28.30
N ALA A 452 10.83 0.01 27.14
CA ALA A 452 10.01 -1.11 26.68
C ALA A 452 10.80 -2.41 26.59
N GLY A 453 12.05 -2.35 26.08
CA GLY A 453 12.93 -3.51 26.01
C GLY A 453 13.40 -4.06 27.37
N ARG A 454 13.24 -3.31 28.47
CA ARG A 454 13.45 -3.83 29.83
C ARG A 454 12.19 -4.46 30.41
N LEU A 455 11.03 -3.98 30.00
CA LEU A 455 9.75 -4.41 30.57
C LEU A 455 9.16 -5.62 29.83
N VAL A 456 9.38 -5.74 28.51
CA VAL A 456 8.88 -6.86 27.70
C VAL A 456 10.04 -7.79 27.33
N VAL A 457 10.09 -8.96 27.96
CA VAL A 457 11.15 -9.96 27.78
C VAL A 457 10.92 -10.75 26.47
N PRO A 458 11.92 -10.81 25.57
CA PRO A 458 11.83 -11.61 24.34
C PRO A 458 11.58 -13.09 24.62
N GLY A 459 10.82 -13.77 23.74
CA GLY A 459 10.49 -15.19 23.84
C GLY A 459 9.41 -15.52 24.89
N ARG A 460 9.16 -14.64 25.86
CA ARG A 460 8.11 -14.83 26.86
C ARG A 460 6.73 -14.55 26.26
N VAL A 461 5.77 -15.45 26.55
CA VAL A 461 4.37 -15.26 26.18
C VAL A 461 3.69 -14.36 27.20
N TYR A 462 3.08 -13.28 26.73
CA TYR A 462 2.32 -12.34 27.55
C TYR A 462 0.85 -12.33 27.15
N PRO A 463 -0.09 -12.30 28.11
CA PRO A 463 -1.50 -12.08 27.79
C PRO A 463 -1.76 -10.68 27.21
N LEU A 464 -2.69 -10.58 26.25
CA LEU A 464 -3.14 -9.31 25.66
C LEU A 464 -3.80 -8.40 26.71
N TYR A 465 -3.94 -7.12 26.39
CA TYR A 465 -4.71 -6.14 27.18
C TYR A 465 -4.22 -5.95 28.63
N GLY A 466 -2.95 -6.22 28.91
CA GLY A 466 -2.32 -5.87 30.19
C GLY A 466 -1.23 -4.82 30.02
N PHE A 467 -0.50 -4.57 31.11
CA PHE A 467 0.60 -3.60 31.15
C PHE A 467 1.66 -3.84 30.04
N HIS A 468 2.17 -5.07 29.91
CA HIS A 468 3.15 -5.43 28.88
C HIS A 468 2.62 -5.21 27.46
N HIS A 469 1.34 -5.53 27.22
CA HIS A 469 0.70 -5.28 25.94
C HIS A 469 0.56 -3.78 25.65
N ALA A 470 0.21 -2.97 26.67
CA ALA A 470 0.11 -1.52 26.51
C ALA A 470 1.47 -0.90 26.15
N ILE A 471 2.56 -1.32 26.82
CA ILE A 471 3.92 -0.87 26.51
C ILE A 471 4.35 -1.30 25.11
N HIS A 472 4.06 -2.54 24.75
CA HIS A 472 4.33 -3.06 23.40
C HIS A 472 3.64 -2.22 22.34
N ARG A 473 2.33 -1.99 22.49
CA ARG A 473 1.53 -1.16 21.56
C ARG A 473 2.03 0.28 21.51
N ALA A 474 2.35 0.89 22.66
CA ALA A 474 2.91 2.24 22.71
C ALA A 474 4.23 2.32 21.94
N THR A 475 5.11 1.32 22.11
CA THR A 475 6.37 1.21 21.38
C THR A 475 6.11 1.14 19.88
N THR A 476 5.28 0.19 19.42
CA THR A 476 4.93 0.05 18.00
C THR A 476 4.35 1.36 17.42
N ILE A 477 3.45 2.04 18.13
CA ILE A 477 2.83 3.28 17.63
C ILE A 477 3.85 4.42 17.54
N LEU A 478 4.71 4.55 18.55
CA LEU A 478 5.65 5.66 18.67
C LEU A 478 6.85 5.48 17.74
N THR A 479 7.41 4.28 17.57
CA THR A 479 8.65 4.08 16.79
C THR A 479 8.41 3.97 15.28
N ASN A 480 7.17 3.75 14.83
CA ASN A 480 6.78 3.67 13.41
C ASN A 480 6.25 5.01 12.86
N ARG A 481 6.92 6.13 13.18
CA ARG A 481 6.54 7.47 12.69
C ARG A 481 7.10 7.74 11.30
N ARG A 482 6.21 7.83 10.31
CA ARG A 482 6.56 8.03 8.89
C ARG A 482 7.35 9.31 8.62
N SER A 483 7.14 10.38 9.39
CA SER A 483 7.89 11.63 9.22
C SER A 483 9.39 11.43 9.49
N LEU A 484 9.74 10.63 10.51
CA LEU A 484 11.14 10.37 10.86
C LEU A 484 11.78 9.35 9.91
N THR A 485 11.06 8.29 9.53
CA THR A 485 11.57 7.35 8.51
C THR A 485 11.73 8.05 7.16
N ARG A 486 10.86 9.01 6.81
CA ARG A 486 11.04 9.85 5.62
C ARG A 486 12.24 10.80 5.75
N LEU A 487 12.44 11.40 6.92
CA LEU A 487 13.58 12.30 7.15
C LEU A 487 14.91 11.55 6.98
N PHE A 488 15.05 10.37 7.60
CA PHE A 488 16.32 9.64 7.64
C PHE A 488 16.48 8.55 6.56
N GLY A 489 15.41 7.95 6.02
CA GLY A 489 15.47 6.94 4.95
C GLY A 489 16.11 7.46 3.66
N ASP A 490 16.55 6.59 2.75
CA ASP A 490 17.31 6.97 1.54
C ASP A 490 18.53 7.86 1.82
N SER A 491 19.08 7.73 3.03
CA SER A 491 20.27 8.47 3.44
C SER A 491 21.13 7.64 4.38
N THR A 492 22.39 8.03 4.50
CA THR A 492 23.32 7.41 5.44
C THR A 492 22.87 7.55 6.90
N ALA A 493 22.02 8.52 7.23
CA ALA A 493 21.53 8.73 8.59
C ALA A 493 20.53 7.65 9.05
N VAL A 494 19.92 6.88 8.14
CA VAL A 494 18.90 5.88 8.50
C VAL A 494 19.43 4.81 9.43
N VAL A 495 20.65 4.34 9.22
CA VAL A 495 21.27 3.29 10.05
C VAL A 495 21.50 3.80 11.48
N HIS A 496 21.84 5.07 11.62
CA HIS A 496 22.02 5.71 12.92
C HIS A 496 20.68 5.88 13.64
N TYR A 497 19.64 6.33 12.92
CA TYR A 497 18.29 6.44 13.45
C TYR A 497 17.72 5.07 13.89
N LEU A 498 17.84 4.03 13.04
CA LEU A 498 17.36 2.69 13.37
C LEU A 498 18.11 2.10 14.57
N ARG A 499 19.44 2.25 14.64
CA ARG A 499 20.22 1.88 15.84
C ARG A 499 19.79 2.67 17.08
N TRP A 500 19.53 3.96 16.92
CA TRP A 500 19.09 4.84 18.00
C TRP A 500 17.79 4.37 18.65
N ILE A 501 16.81 3.97 17.82
CA ILE A 501 15.55 3.39 18.30
C ILE A 501 15.67 1.93 18.71
N GLY A 502 16.77 1.23 18.40
CA GLY A 502 17.11 -0.06 19.01
C GLY A 502 17.37 -1.23 18.06
N TYR A 503 17.39 -1.03 16.74
CA TYR A 503 17.78 -2.10 15.81
C TYR A 503 19.22 -2.56 16.08
N ASP A 504 19.46 -3.85 15.95
CA ASP A 504 20.81 -4.40 15.88
C ASP A 504 21.33 -4.28 14.45
N LEU A 505 22.13 -3.24 14.26
CA LEU A 505 22.96 -3.00 13.10
C LEU A 505 24.43 -2.88 13.57
N SER A 506 24.91 -3.87 14.34
CA SER A 506 26.23 -3.81 15.00
C SER A 506 27.41 -3.75 14.02
N ARG A 507 27.28 -4.35 12.82
CA ARG A 507 28.27 -4.28 11.73
C ARG A 507 27.65 -3.66 10.48
N VAL A 508 27.60 -2.34 10.42
CA VAL A 508 27.06 -1.62 9.26
C VAL A 508 28.12 -1.52 8.16
N GLU A 509 27.74 -1.91 6.96
CA GLU A 509 28.40 -1.48 5.73
C GLU A 509 27.54 -0.40 5.07
N GLN A 510 28.08 0.81 4.97
CA GLN A 510 27.32 1.97 4.54
C GLN A 510 27.23 1.98 3.02
N THR A 511 26.01 1.93 2.49
CA THR A 511 25.76 1.98 1.04
C THR A 511 25.28 3.34 0.57
N GLY A 512 25.03 4.28 1.49
CA GLY A 512 24.41 5.56 1.16
C GLY A 512 22.89 5.55 1.31
N SER A 513 22.25 4.40 1.05
CA SER A 513 20.80 4.20 1.08
C SER A 513 20.48 2.78 1.56
N ASN A 514 20.95 2.42 2.76
CA ASN A 514 20.73 1.08 3.31
C ASN A 514 19.25 0.73 3.51
N PHE A 515 18.40 1.72 3.77
CA PHE A 515 16.97 1.54 4.00
C PHE A 515 16.18 2.68 3.37
N GLY A 516 15.05 2.33 2.75
CA GLY A 516 14.02 3.22 2.23
C GLY A 516 13.38 4.17 3.24
N THR A 517 12.43 4.98 2.75
CA THR A 517 11.64 5.91 3.58
C THR A 517 10.52 5.24 4.37
N VAL A 518 10.22 3.98 4.08
CA VAL A 518 9.18 3.16 4.71
C VAL A 518 9.80 1.89 5.29
N VAL A 519 10.00 1.90 6.60
CA VAL A 519 10.40 0.71 7.36
C VAL A 519 9.49 0.62 8.59
N LYS A 520 8.98 -0.59 8.87
CA LYS A 520 8.13 -0.86 10.03
C LYS A 520 8.49 -2.13 10.78
N HIS A 521 8.13 -2.16 12.06
CA HIS A 521 8.42 -3.23 13.02
C HIS A 521 7.39 -3.20 14.16
N GLU A 522 7.21 -4.29 14.89
CA GLU A 522 6.47 -4.25 16.16
C GLU A 522 7.36 -3.77 17.30
N SER A 523 8.63 -4.23 17.32
CA SER A 523 9.61 -3.84 18.34
C SER A 523 10.97 -3.63 17.68
N PRO A 524 11.56 -2.41 17.75
CA PRO A 524 12.83 -2.14 17.10
C PRO A 524 13.96 -3.01 17.66
N ARG A 525 13.91 -3.39 18.94
CA ARG A 525 14.96 -4.17 19.61
C ARG A 525 15.01 -5.63 19.21
N MET A 526 13.98 -6.12 18.53
CA MET A 526 13.89 -7.48 17.99
C MET A 526 14.34 -7.54 16.52
N SER A 527 14.76 -6.42 15.95
CA SER A 527 15.14 -6.29 14.56
C SER A 527 16.65 -6.40 14.40
N HIS A 528 17.11 -7.46 13.73
CA HIS A 528 18.52 -7.66 13.40
C HIS A 528 18.68 -7.70 11.88
N VAL A 529 19.63 -6.92 11.35
CA VAL A 529 19.95 -6.92 9.92
C VAL A 529 21.45 -7.09 9.75
N GLY A 530 21.84 -8.10 8.98
CA GLY A 530 23.23 -8.43 8.70
C GLY A 530 23.97 -7.32 7.96
N ARG A 531 25.30 -7.41 8.00
CA ARG A 531 26.21 -6.48 7.31
C ARG A 531 25.96 -6.51 5.80
N GLY A 532 26.11 -5.38 5.11
CA GLY A 532 26.03 -5.33 3.65
C GLY A 532 24.62 -5.45 3.09
N THR A 533 23.62 -5.67 3.95
CA THR A 533 22.23 -5.78 3.53
C THR A 533 21.66 -4.42 3.19
N MET A 534 20.94 -4.37 2.06
CA MET A 534 20.27 -3.20 1.54
C MET A 534 18.78 -3.48 1.40
N VAL A 535 17.97 -2.51 1.81
CA VAL A 535 16.51 -2.58 1.77
C VAL A 535 16.03 -1.40 0.95
N ALA A 536 15.36 -1.67 -0.17
CA ALA A 536 14.81 -0.67 -1.06
C ALA A 536 13.72 0.14 -0.36
N ASP A 537 12.48 -0.37 -0.24
CA ASP A 537 11.44 0.33 0.52
C ASP A 537 10.33 -0.60 1.07
N GLY A 538 9.53 -0.12 2.01
CA GLY A 538 8.34 -0.83 2.48
C GLY A 538 8.59 -2.08 3.33
N LEU A 539 9.78 -2.24 3.92
CA LEU A 539 10.09 -3.40 4.79
C LEU A 539 9.21 -3.42 6.04
N SER A 540 8.60 -4.57 6.29
CA SER A 540 7.83 -4.89 7.48
C SER A 540 8.41 -6.08 8.22
N LEU A 541 9.17 -5.82 9.28
CA LEU A 541 9.56 -6.88 10.21
C LEU A 541 8.33 -7.30 11.02
N MET A 542 8.11 -8.62 11.15
CA MET A 542 7.02 -9.22 11.91
C MET A 542 7.59 -9.81 13.21
N ASN A 543 8.03 -8.95 14.12
CA ASN A 543 8.75 -9.30 15.35
C ASN A 543 7.84 -9.76 16.50
N ALA A 544 6.54 -9.90 16.25
CA ALA A 544 5.58 -10.31 17.26
C ALA A 544 4.63 -11.37 16.72
N ASP A 545 4.51 -12.47 17.46
CA ASP A 545 3.46 -13.46 17.26
C ASP A 545 2.24 -13.12 18.11
N TYR A 546 1.06 -13.38 17.57
CA TYR A 546 -0.21 -13.15 18.25
C TYR A 546 -1.10 -14.39 18.19
N SER A 547 -1.77 -14.66 19.30
CA SER A 547 -2.98 -15.48 19.34
C SER A 547 -4.18 -14.56 19.63
N SER A 548 -5.36 -15.14 19.78
CA SER A 548 -6.57 -14.44 20.23
C SER A 548 -6.48 -13.83 21.64
N THR A 549 -5.48 -14.20 22.42
CA THR A 549 -5.39 -13.85 23.85
C THR A 549 -3.99 -13.54 24.35
N SER A 550 -2.95 -13.79 23.56
CA SER A 550 -1.55 -13.60 23.93
C SER A 550 -0.73 -12.99 22.79
N PHE A 551 0.44 -12.49 23.14
CA PHE A 551 1.49 -12.13 22.19
C PHE A 551 2.85 -12.58 22.70
N ARG A 552 3.80 -12.79 21.78
CA ARG A 552 5.20 -13.09 22.08
C ARG A 552 6.08 -12.28 21.16
N LEU A 553 7.07 -11.57 21.71
CA LEU A 553 8.11 -10.95 20.90
C LEU A 553 9.18 -11.97 20.54
N ALA A 554 9.58 -12.02 19.29
CA ALA A 554 10.66 -12.87 18.82
C ALA A 554 11.63 -12.08 17.93
N PRO A 555 12.95 -12.34 18.03
CA PRO A 555 13.91 -11.74 17.13
C PRO A 555 13.62 -12.10 15.66
N THR A 556 13.65 -11.10 14.79
CA THR A 556 13.63 -11.28 13.34
C THR A 556 15.02 -10.95 12.82
N ARG A 557 15.66 -11.90 12.16
CA ARG A 557 17.04 -11.79 11.69
C ARG A 557 17.06 -11.88 10.17
N ILE A 558 17.56 -10.83 9.53
CA ILE A 558 17.89 -10.82 8.11
C ILE A 558 19.40 -11.08 8.00
N GLY A 559 19.79 -12.06 7.17
CA GLY A 559 21.20 -12.38 6.89
C GLY A 559 22.01 -11.22 6.30
N ALA A 560 23.30 -11.44 6.17
CA ALA A 560 24.25 -10.50 5.58
C ALA A 560 24.17 -10.50 4.05
N HIS A 561 24.55 -9.39 3.42
CA HIS A 561 24.62 -9.20 1.97
C HIS A 561 23.31 -9.49 1.22
N ASN A 562 22.18 -9.35 1.92
CA ASN A 562 20.86 -9.51 1.33
C ASN A 562 20.42 -8.22 0.63
N PHE A 563 19.65 -8.37 -0.43
CA PHE A 563 18.92 -7.27 -1.05
C PHE A 563 17.43 -7.49 -0.85
N LEU A 564 16.70 -6.52 -0.29
CA LEU A 564 15.26 -6.57 -0.11
C LEU A 564 14.59 -5.52 -0.99
N GLY A 565 13.78 -5.97 -1.94
CA GLY A 565 12.95 -5.13 -2.79
C GLY A 565 11.78 -4.49 -2.05
N ASN A 566 10.77 -4.03 -2.79
CA ASN A 566 9.71 -3.22 -2.20
C ASN A 566 8.61 -4.07 -1.54
N GLY A 567 8.13 -3.62 -0.39
CA GLY A 567 6.92 -4.18 0.24
C GLY A 567 7.10 -5.57 0.84
N ILE A 568 8.26 -5.87 1.42
CA ILE A 568 8.55 -7.17 2.02
C ILE A 568 7.99 -7.28 3.44
N ALA A 569 7.14 -8.27 3.69
CA ALA A 569 6.81 -8.74 5.03
C ALA A 569 7.77 -9.86 5.43
N TYR A 570 8.65 -9.59 6.40
CA TYR A 570 9.70 -10.50 6.81
C TYR A 570 9.36 -11.14 8.18
N PRO A 571 9.05 -12.46 8.21
CA PRO A 571 8.65 -13.20 9.41
C PRO A 571 9.84 -13.56 10.30
N THR A 572 9.58 -13.78 11.60
CA THR A 572 10.57 -14.30 12.57
C THR A 572 11.13 -15.67 12.19
N ARG A 573 10.34 -16.49 11.49
CA ARG A 573 10.71 -17.82 11.00
C ARG A 573 11.22 -17.82 9.56
N GLY A 574 11.61 -16.66 9.01
CA GLY A 574 12.09 -16.57 7.63
C GLY A 574 13.24 -17.55 7.34
N ARG A 575 13.08 -18.36 6.28
CA ARG A 575 14.06 -19.36 5.82
C ARG A 575 15.01 -18.79 4.78
N THR A 576 15.63 -17.67 5.10
CA THR A 576 16.63 -17.01 4.25
C THR A 576 17.88 -16.72 5.08
N GLY A 577 19.04 -17.18 4.62
CA GLY A 577 20.34 -16.93 5.22
C GLY A 577 21.02 -15.73 4.55
N ASP A 578 22.29 -15.88 4.23
CA ASP A 578 23.12 -14.83 3.67
C ASP A 578 23.06 -14.77 2.13
N ASN A 579 23.34 -13.58 1.60
CA ASN A 579 23.45 -13.27 0.19
C ASN A 579 22.20 -13.65 -0.64
N CYS A 580 21.01 -13.33 -0.15
CA CYS A 580 19.74 -13.53 -0.84
C CYS A 580 19.18 -12.23 -1.45
N LEU A 581 18.62 -12.33 -2.65
CA LEU A 581 17.81 -11.26 -3.26
C LEU A 581 16.33 -11.55 -3.02
N LEU A 582 15.63 -10.70 -2.28
CA LEU A 582 14.19 -10.81 -2.04
C LEU A 582 13.47 -9.80 -2.93
N ALA A 583 12.89 -10.25 -4.03
CA ALA A 583 12.25 -9.37 -5.01
C ALA A 583 10.99 -8.69 -4.47
N THR A 584 10.56 -7.61 -5.11
CA THR A 584 9.34 -6.86 -4.72
C THR A 584 8.15 -7.79 -4.49
N LYS A 585 7.44 -7.59 -3.37
CA LYS A 585 6.29 -8.41 -2.91
C LYS A 585 6.57 -9.92 -2.76
N VAL A 586 7.82 -10.37 -2.66
CA VAL A 586 8.09 -11.80 -2.42
C VAL A 586 7.53 -12.25 -1.07
N MET A 587 6.89 -13.41 -1.05
CA MET A 587 6.56 -14.10 0.20
C MET A 587 7.82 -14.78 0.75
N VAL A 588 8.37 -14.27 1.85
CA VAL A 588 9.52 -14.92 2.49
C VAL A 588 9.11 -16.30 3.02
N PRO A 589 9.77 -17.40 2.63
CA PRO A 589 9.40 -18.74 3.10
C PRO A 589 9.58 -18.86 4.61
N VAL A 590 8.66 -19.57 5.28
CA VAL A 590 8.71 -19.83 6.74
C VAL A 590 9.11 -21.25 7.09
N ASP A 591 9.00 -22.16 6.12
CA ASP A 591 9.32 -23.57 6.23
C ASP A 591 10.20 -24.03 5.05
N GLY A 592 10.72 -25.26 5.13
CA GLY A 592 11.70 -25.77 4.17
C GLY A 592 13.15 -25.37 4.47
N PRO A 593 14.07 -25.62 3.51
CA PRO A 593 15.50 -25.35 3.69
C PRO A 593 15.79 -23.86 3.75
N ILE A 594 16.82 -23.48 4.51
CA ILE A 594 17.35 -22.11 4.51
C ILE A 594 17.95 -21.84 3.13
N ARG A 595 17.49 -20.76 2.49
CA ARG A 595 17.97 -20.32 1.17
C ARG A 595 19.14 -19.36 1.34
N GLU A 596 20.22 -19.59 0.61
CA GLU A 596 21.45 -18.77 0.59
C GLU A 596 21.96 -18.65 -0.84
N ASN A 597 22.55 -17.51 -1.20
CA ASN A 597 23.12 -17.27 -2.53
C ASN A 597 22.12 -17.39 -3.70
N VAL A 598 20.83 -17.15 -3.42
CA VAL A 598 19.75 -17.20 -4.42
C VAL A 598 18.91 -15.94 -4.40
N GLY A 599 18.19 -15.66 -5.48
CA GLY A 599 17.07 -14.74 -5.47
C GLY A 599 15.75 -15.46 -5.21
N LEU A 600 14.77 -14.76 -4.65
CA LEU A 600 13.42 -15.25 -4.42
C LEU A 600 12.42 -14.24 -4.99
N LEU A 601 11.45 -14.73 -5.76
CA LEU A 601 10.39 -13.94 -6.39
C LEU A 601 9.05 -14.64 -6.23
N GLY A 602 7.99 -13.85 -6.11
CA GLY A 602 6.60 -14.32 -6.15
C GLY A 602 5.99 -14.65 -4.80
N SER A 603 4.71 -14.99 -4.85
CA SER A 603 3.93 -15.47 -3.71
C SER A 603 3.03 -16.61 -4.20
N PRO A 604 3.33 -17.88 -3.87
CA PRO A 604 4.49 -18.34 -3.11
C PRO A 604 5.82 -18.07 -3.83
N SER A 605 6.90 -17.96 -3.07
CA SER A 605 8.21 -17.68 -3.63
C SER A 605 8.80 -18.88 -4.38
N PHE A 606 9.46 -18.62 -5.51
CA PHE A 606 10.35 -19.55 -6.21
C PHE A 606 11.75 -18.92 -6.37
N GLU A 607 12.75 -19.76 -6.64
CA GLU A 607 14.13 -19.29 -6.82
C GLU A 607 14.32 -18.61 -8.16
N ILE A 608 15.09 -17.53 -8.15
CA ILE A 608 15.63 -16.86 -9.33
C ILE A 608 17.13 -16.66 -9.11
N PRO A 609 17.92 -16.37 -10.16
CA PRO A 609 19.33 -16.04 -10.01
C PRO A 609 19.56 -14.89 -9.00
N ARG A 610 20.56 -15.02 -8.13
CA ARG A 610 20.92 -13.99 -7.14
C ARG A 610 21.36 -12.68 -7.76
N SER A 611 22.07 -12.75 -8.88
CA SER A 611 22.60 -11.60 -9.60
C SER A 611 22.59 -11.89 -11.08
N VAL A 612 22.37 -10.87 -11.90
CA VAL A 612 22.52 -10.92 -13.36
C VAL A 612 23.73 -10.05 -13.74
N LEU A 613 24.53 -10.50 -14.71
CA LEU A 613 25.81 -9.87 -15.13
C LEU A 613 25.74 -8.34 -15.39
N ARG A 614 24.57 -7.82 -15.75
CA ARG A 614 24.36 -6.40 -16.00
C ARG A 614 24.31 -5.55 -14.71
N ASP A 615 23.93 -6.13 -13.57
CA ASP A 615 23.84 -5.41 -12.29
C ASP A 615 25.20 -5.29 -11.57
N SER A 616 26.15 -6.17 -11.89
CA SER A 616 27.56 -6.09 -11.46
C SER A 616 28.39 -5.01 -12.18
N SER A 617 27.80 -4.30 -13.16
CA SER A 617 28.49 -3.27 -13.95
C SER A 617 28.97 -2.04 -13.15
N PHE A 618 28.63 -1.94 -11.87
CA PHE A 618 29.05 -0.86 -10.97
C PHE A 618 29.87 -1.33 -9.75
N ASP A 619 30.33 -2.60 -9.72
CA ASP A 619 31.06 -3.15 -8.58
C ASP A 619 32.39 -2.44 -8.29
N ASP A 620 33.03 -1.85 -9.32
CA ASP A 620 34.25 -1.05 -9.17
C ASP A 620 34.08 0.18 -8.27
N VAL A 621 32.85 0.71 -8.15
CA VAL A 621 32.53 1.88 -7.31
C VAL A 621 32.23 1.48 -5.86
N ARG A 622 32.12 0.17 -5.57
CA ARG A 622 31.66 -0.36 -4.28
C ARG A 622 32.78 -0.64 -3.27
N SER A 623 34.04 -0.32 -3.59
CA SER A 623 35.15 -0.56 -2.66
C SER A 623 36.21 0.57 -2.67
N GLY A 624 37.00 0.61 -1.60
CA GLY A 624 38.17 1.48 -1.51
C GLY A 624 37.87 2.98 -1.34
N ASP A 625 38.77 3.80 -1.87
CA ASP A 625 38.79 5.26 -1.65
C ASP A 625 37.69 5.98 -2.41
N GLU A 626 37.30 5.47 -3.58
CA GLU A 626 36.25 6.07 -4.38
C GLU A 626 34.89 5.98 -3.69
N LEU A 627 34.56 4.83 -3.09
CA LEU A 627 33.36 4.68 -2.28
C LEU A 627 33.32 5.72 -1.15
N ARG A 628 34.44 5.92 -0.43
CA ARG A 628 34.53 6.91 0.65
C ARG A 628 34.27 8.33 0.14
N ARG A 629 34.83 8.70 -1.01
CA ARG A 629 34.58 10.00 -1.66
C ARG A 629 33.12 10.17 -2.06
N ARG A 630 32.52 9.15 -2.68
CA ARG A 630 31.11 9.15 -3.11
C ARG A 630 30.15 9.23 -1.94
N LEU A 631 30.41 8.49 -0.86
CA LEU A 631 29.62 8.56 0.36
C LEU A 631 29.74 9.94 1.03
N ALA A 632 30.93 10.55 1.06
CA ALA A 632 31.08 11.91 1.58
C ALA A 632 30.30 12.94 0.75
N ALA A 633 30.32 12.81 -0.58
CA ALA A 633 29.51 13.65 -1.47
C ALA A 633 28.00 13.40 -1.27
N LYS A 634 27.59 12.15 -1.14
CA LYS A 634 26.21 11.76 -0.86
C LYS A 634 25.74 12.30 0.49
N ASN A 635 26.57 12.27 1.53
CA ASN A 635 26.26 12.86 2.84
C ASN A 635 25.96 14.35 2.74
N ARG A 636 26.76 15.11 1.99
CA ARG A 636 26.49 16.53 1.73
C ARG A 636 25.17 16.72 1.01
N HIS A 637 24.89 15.89 -0.01
CA HIS A 637 23.62 15.94 -0.73
C HIS A 637 22.42 15.54 0.14
N ASN A 638 22.55 14.51 0.98
CA ASN A 638 21.52 14.07 1.91
C ASN A 638 21.24 15.15 2.96
N ALA A 639 22.28 15.77 3.53
CA ALA A 639 22.13 16.87 4.49
C ALA A 639 21.39 18.06 3.86
N ALA A 640 21.76 18.45 2.64
CA ALA A 640 21.03 19.48 1.91
C ALA A 640 19.57 19.05 1.68
N THR A 641 19.32 17.83 1.21
CA THR A 641 17.97 17.32 0.94
C THR A 641 17.11 17.25 2.21
N MET A 642 17.68 16.87 3.35
CA MET A 642 17.01 16.92 4.66
C MET A 642 16.71 18.35 5.07
N ALA A 643 17.65 19.29 4.87
CA ALA A 643 17.41 20.70 5.12
C ALA A 643 16.27 21.26 4.25
N TRP A 644 16.23 20.93 2.95
CA TRP A 644 15.13 21.31 2.05
C TRP A 644 13.79 20.74 2.52
N HIS A 645 13.75 19.47 2.93
CA HIS A 645 12.54 18.86 3.47
C HIS A 645 12.06 19.56 4.75
N LEU A 646 12.98 19.82 5.69
CA LEU A 646 12.66 20.47 6.96
C LEU A 646 12.27 21.94 6.78
N ILE A 647 12.98 22.69 5.94
CA ILE A 647 12.67 24.09 5.62
C ILE A 647 11.32 24.18 4.92
N SER A 648 11.01 23.29 3.97
CA SER A 648 9.69 23.28 3.32
C SER A 648 8.58 22.93 4.32
N ALA A 649 8.76 21.91 5.15
CA ALA A 649 7.78 21.54 6.17
C ALA A 649 7.58 22.65 7.23
N TRP A 650 8.66 23.29 7.68
CA TRP A 650 8.62 24.42 8.59
C TRP A 650 7.97 25.64 7.96
N PHE A 651 8.32 25.97 6.71
CA PHE A 651 7.74 27.13 6.03
C PHE A 651 6.25 26.92 5.78
N TYR A 652 5.83 25.70 5.43
CA TYR A 652 4.41 25.34 5.41
C TYR A 652 3.74 25.55 6.79
N PHE A 653 4.37 25.06 7.87
CA PHE A 653 3.86 25.26 9.23
C PHE A 653 3.75 26.75 9.61
N PHE A 654 4.75 27.56 9.25
CA PHE A 654 4.72 29.01 9.39
C PHE A 654 3.55 29.64 8.63
N LEU A 655 3.37 29.32 7.35
CA LEU A 655 2.27 29.89 6.53
C LEU A 655 0.89 29.46 7.03
N VAL A 656 0.73 28.22 7.51
CA VAL A 656 -0.51 27.78 8.16
C VAL A 656 -0.73 28.57 9.46
N THR A 657 0.32 28.81 10.24
CA THR A 657 0.22 29.61 11.47
C THR A 657 -0.18 31.06 11.14
N VAL A 658 0.37 31.65 10.08
CA VAL A 658 -0.05 32.98 9.58
C VAL A 658 -1.52 32.97 9.18
N LEU A 659 -1.97 31.95 8.44
CA LEU A 659 -3.38 31.82 8.03
C LEU A 659 -4.32 31.84 9.25
N PHE A 660 -3.99 31.10 10.30
CA PHE A 660 -4.80 31.06 11.53
C PHE A 660 -4.62 32.28 12.43
N ALA A 661 -3.46 32.96 12.39
CA ALA A 661 -3.28 34.24 13.07
C ALA A 661 -4.13 35.35 12.43
N VAL A 662 -4.23 35.38 11.10
CA VAL A 662 -5.15 36.27 10.37
C VAL A 662 -6.61 35.95 10.73
N ALA A 663 -6.97 34.67 10.83
CA ALA A 663 -8.30 34.27 11.26
C ALA A 663 -8.60 34.74 12.70
N ALA A 664 -7.60 34.73 13.59
CA ALA A 664 -7.74 35.20 14.95
C ALA A 664 -7.92 36.73 15.03
N ASP A 665 -7.17 37.54 14.27
CA ASP A 665 -7.40 39.00 14.17
C ASP A 665 -8.81 39.33 13.63
N LEU A 666 -9.25 38.60 12.59
CA LEU A 666 -10.58 38.79 12.02
C LEU A 666 -11.70 38.28 12.93
N TYR A 667 -11.39 37.54 14.00
CA TYR A 667 -12.40 36.95 14.89
C TYR A 667 -13.31 38.02 15.51
N ALA A 668 -12.77 39.17 15.90
CA ALA A 668 -13.56 40.25 16.51
C ALA A 668 -14.65 40.81 15.58
N SER A 669 -14.46 40.74 14.25
CA SER A 669 -15.38 41.29 13.25
C SER A 669 -16.26 40.24 12.57
N ALA A 670 -15.70 39.05 12.30
CA ALA A 670 -16.36 37.98 11.55
C ALA A 670 -16.74 36.77 12.42
N GLY A 671 -16.30 36.73 13.68
CA GLY A 671 -16.54 35.62 14.60
C GLY A 671 -16.05 34.29 14.03
N VAL A 672 -16.84 33.24 14.24
CA VAL A 672 -16.54 31.86 13.80
C VAL A 672 -16.28 31.75 12.28
N TRP A 673 -16.84 32.66 11.47
CA TRP A 673 -16.65 32.64 10.02
C TRP A 673 -15.20 32.87 9.60
N ALA A 674 -14.40 33.57 10.42
CA ALA A 674 -12.97 33.76 10.16
C ALA A 674 -12.22 32.41 10.19
N PHE A 675 -12.42 31.61 11.24
CA PHE A 675 -11.83 30.28 11.36
C PHE A 675 -12.39 29.29 10.34
N ALA A 676 -13.70 29.35 10.07
CA ALA A 676 -14.31 28.51 9.03
C ALA A 676 -13.72 28.77 7.64
N ALA A 677 -13.45 30.04 7.32
CA ALA A 677 -12.78 30.42 6.07
C ALA A 677 -11.32 29.91 6.04
N ALA A 678 -10.58 30.03 7.14
CA ALA A 678 -9.22 29.49 7.25
C ALA A 678 -9.17 27.97 7.06
N ASP A 679 -10.06 27.23 7.72
CA ASP A 679 -10.19 25.77 7.55
C ASP A 679 -10.54 25.38 6.11
N ALA A 680 -11.45 26.14 5.48
CA ALA A 680 -11.84 25.91 4.08
C ALA A 680 -10.67 26.17 3.10
N VAL A 681 -9.83 27.17 3.38
CA VAL A 681 -8.66 27.53 2.57
C VAL A 681 -7.49 26.58 2.78
N LEU A 682 -7.36 25.97 3.97
CA LEU A 682 -6.23 25.14 4.35
C LEU A 682 -5.93 24.01 3.36
N LEU A 683 -6.95 23.24 2.94
CA LEU A 683 -6.75 22.13 2.02
C LEU A 683 -6.33 22.59 0.60
N PRO A 684 -7.05 23.53 -0.07
CA PRO A 684 -6.58 24.13 -1.31
C PRO A 684 -5.17 24.72 -1.22
N PHE A 685 -4.87 25.43 -0.13
CA PHE A 685 -3.54 25.98 0.13
C PHE A 685 -2.48 24.87 0.24
N THR A 686 -2.77 23.80 0.98
CA THR A 686 -1.87 22.63 1.10
C THR A 686 -1.59 21.99 -0.25
N ILE A 687 -2.63 21.81 -1.07
CA ILE A 687 -2.50 21.27 -2.44
C ILE A 687 -1.62 22.19 -3.27
N ALA A 688 -1.91 23.49 -3.31
CA ALA A 688 -1.15 24.46 -4.09
C ALA A 688 0.32 24.52 -3.64
N TYR A 689 0.57 24.55 -2.33
CA TYR A 689 1.89 24.58 -1.73
C TYR A 689 2.72 23.36 -2.15
N TYR A 690 2.21 22.14 -1.95
CA TYR A 690 2.99 20.94 -2.26
C TYR A 690 3.09 20.64 -3.76
N VAL A 691 2.10 21.04 -4.56
CA VAL A 691 2.23 21.08 -6.03
C VAL A 691 3.39 22.01 -6.42
N LEU A 692 3.43 23.23 -5.87
CA LEU A 692 4.50 24.18 -6.14
C LEU A 692 5.87 23.61 -5.72
N VAL A 693 5.99 23.07 -4.51
CA VAL A 693 7.23 22.44 -4.03
C VAL A 693 7.67 21.32 -4.96
N GLU A 694 6.77 20.44 -5.39
CA GLU A 694 7.10 19.39 -6.35
C GLU A 694 7.55 19.95 -7.71
N ARG A 695 6.86 20.97 -8.23
CA ARG A 695 7.25 21.64 -9.48
C ARG A 695 8.61 22.33 -9.38
N LEU A 696 8.93 22.96 -8.26
CA LEU A 696 10.25 23.54 -8.02
C LEU A 696 11.35 22.48 -7.96
N VAL A 697 11.10 21.35 -7.30
CA VAL A 697 12.07 20.24 -7.22
C VAL A 697 12.30 19.61 -8.59
N THR A 698 11.23 19.43 -9.37
CA THR A 698 11.30 18.81 -10.72
C THR A 698 11.78 19.77 -11.81
N LEU A 699 11.68 21.09 -11.62
CA LEU A 699 12.18 22.10 -12.57
C LEU A 699 13.67 21.93 -12.87
N PHE A 700 14.47 21.62 -11.85
CA PHE A 700 15.92 21.46 -11.97
C PHE A 700 16.36 20.00 -12.22
N ALA A 701 15.42 19.07 -12.16
CA ALA A 701 15.66 17.63 -12.31
C ALA A 701 14.40 16.93 -12.86
N PRO A 702 14.08 17.13 -14.15
CA PRO A 702 12.90 16.52 -14.74
C PRO A 702 12.97 15.00 -14.65
N LEU A 703 11.81 14.38 -14.41
CA LEU A 703 11.70 12.93 -14.33
C LEU A 703 11.69 12.35 -15.75
N GLY A 704 12.56 11.38 -16.00
CA GLY A 704 12.61 10.62 -17.24
C GLY A 704 13.22 9.25 -17.01
N SER A 705 13.42 8.51 -18.09
CA SER A 705 14.10 7.21 -18.03
C SER A 705 15.52 7.38 -17.54
N LEU A 706 15.96 6.50 -16.64
CA LEU A 706 17.27 6.60 -16.01
C LEU A 706 17.78 5.20 -15.68
N PHE A 707 19.05 4.97 -16.01
CA PHE A 707 19.82 3.80 -15.58
C PHE A 707 21.15 4.32 -15.01
N CYS A 708 21.35 4.17 -13.71
CA CYS A 708 22.56 4.65 -13.04
C CYS A 708 22.80 3.93 -11.71
N SER A 709 24.01 4.07 -11.16
CA SER A 709 24.32 3.60 -9.81
C SER A 709 23.65 4.48 -8.74
N ILE A 710 23.39 3.92 -7.55
CA ILE A 710 22.95 4.66 -6.37
C ILE A 710 23.98 5.70 -5.85
N TYR A 711 25.20 5.68 -6.39
CA TYR A 711 26.27 6.65 -6.12
C TYR A 711 26.33 7.80 -7.14
N ASP A 712 25.43 7.82 -8.11
CA ASP A 712 25.30 8.89 -9.10
C ASP A 712 24.42 10.03 -8.56
N VAL A 713 24.84 11.27 -8.78
CA VAL A 713 24.07 12.47 -8.42
C VAL A 713 22.69 12.51 -9.08
N ARG A 714 22.53 11.89 -10.26
CA ARG A 714 21.24 11.74 -10.95
C ARG A 714 20.23 10.95 -10.11
N PHE A 715 20.68 9.87 -9.46
CA PHE A 715 19.85 9.12 -8.52
C PHE A 715 19.56 9.94 -7.25
N TRP A 716 20.55 10.65 -6.70
CA TRP A 716 20.32 11.44 -5.48
C TRP A 716 19.29 12.57 -5.69
N ARG A 717 19.20 13.11 -6.92
CA ARG A 717 18.13 14.05 -7.29
C ARG A 717 16.75 13.38 -7.27
N ARG A 718 16.66 12.10 -7.62
CA ARG A 718 15.43 11.31 -7.49
C ARG A 718 15.05 11.06 -6.02
N GLU A 719 16.01 10.73 -5.16
CA GLU A 719 15.78 10.63 -3.71
C GLU A 719 15.26 11.96 -3.13
N ARG A 720 15.79 13.10 -3.59
CA ARG A 720 15.27 14.42 -3.20
C ARG A 720 13.82 14.62 -3.61
N TYR A 721 13.46 14.21 -4.83
CA TYR A 721 12.09 14.25 -5.31
C TYR A 721 11.15 13.42 -4.45
N TRP A 722 11.54 12.21 -4.02
CA TRP A 722 10.72 11.41 -3.12
C TRP A 722 10.64 11.99 -1.70
N LYS A 723 11.71 12.61 -1.21
CA LYS A 723 11.76 13.09 0.18
C LYS A 723 11.04 14.41 0.41
N VAL A 724 11.29 15.42 -0.42
CA VAL A 724 10.92 16.83 -0.12
C VAL A 724 9.40 17.07 -0.16
N PRO A 725 8.66 16.79 -1.25
CA PRO A 725 7.24 17.10 -1.35
C PRO A 725 6.39 16.11 -0.55
N SER A 726 5.52 16.59 0.34
CA SER A 726 4.59 15.70 1.06
C SER A 726 3.54 15.12 0.12
N GLU A 727 3.12 13.87 0.38
CA GLU A 727 2.04 13.20 -0.35
C GLU A 727 0.83 12.86 0.55
N ALA A 728 0.90 13.21 1.84
CA ALA A 728 -0.08 12.79 2.83
C ALA A 728 -1.49 13.34 2.54
N TYR A 729 -1.57 14.55 1.97
CA TYR A 729 -2.82 15.23 1.66
C TYR A 729 -3.63 14.55 0.56
N LEU A 730 -2.99 13.78 -0.34
CA LEU A 730 -3.65 13.13 -1.48
C LEU A 730 -4.70 12.10 -1.04
N ARG A 731 -4.54 11.52 0.16
CA ARG A 731 -5.48 10.54 0.74
C ARG A 731 -6.87 11.13 0.99
N ILE A 732 -6.96 12.42 1.29
CA ILE A 732 -8.23 13.14 1.52
C ILE A 732 -9.07 13.17 0.23
N LEU A 733 -8.42 13.12 -0.93
CA LEU A 733 -9.06 13.20 -2.24
C LEU A 733 -9.48 11.83 -2.80
N ASN A 734 -9.22 10.73 -2.08
CA ASN A 734 -9.56 9.37 -2.56
C ASN A 734 -11.07 9.25 -2.83
N GLY A 735 -11.41 8.79 -4.04
CA GLY A 735 -12.80 8.66 -4.50
C GLY A 735 -13.47 10.00 -4.85
N THR A 736 -12.72 11.07 -5.05
CA THR A 736 -13.24 12.38 -5.50
C THR A 736 -12.77 12.69 -6.93
N PRO A 737 -13.55 13.45 -7.74
CA PRO A 737 -13.10 13.86 -9.06
C PRO A 737 -11.93 14.88 -8.98
N PHE A 738 -11.76 15.56 -7.83
CA PHE A 738 -10.68 16.52 -7.60
C PHE A 738 -9.29 15.87 -7.60
N LYS A 739 -9.18 14.59 -7.21
CA LYS A 739 -7.89 13.88 -7.23
C LYS A 739 -7.25 13.86 -8.62
N ASN A 740 -8.06 13.68 -9.66
CA ASN A 740 -7.59 13.69 -11.05
C ASN A 740 -7.08 15.07 -11.49
N ALA A 741 -7.67 16.15 -11.00
CA ALA A 741 -7.19 17.50 -11.26
C ALA A 741 -5.81 17.70 -10.60
N VAL A 742 -5.67 17.28 -9.34
CA VAL A 742 -4.39 17.32 -8.62
C VAL A 742 -3.34 16.44 -9.31
N TRP A 743 -3.70 15.26 -9.81
CA TRP A 743 -2.77 14.43 -10.58
C TRP A 743 -2.23 15.13 -11.83
N ARG A 744 -3.08 15.84 -12.58
CA ARG A 744 -2.63 16.65 -13.72
C ARG A 744 -1.71 17.78 -13.27
N LEU A 745 -2.03 18.46 -12.17
CA LEU A 745 -1.18 19.49 -11.58
C LEU A 745 0.18 18.96 -11.12
N LEU A 746 0.30 17.68 -10.78
CA LEU A 746 1.55 16.99 -10.44
C LEU A 746 2.25 16.35 -11.65
N GLY A 747 1.65 16.42 -12.85
CA GLY A 747 2.27 16.01 -14.11
C GLY A 747 1.87 14.63 -14.62
N VAL A 748 0.96 13.95 -13.95
CA VAL A 748 0.38 12.68 -14.44
C VAL A 748 -0.50 12.97 -15.66
N ARG A 749 -0.37 12.16 -16.72
CA ARG A 749 -1.26 12.25 -17.90
C ARG A 749 -2.52 11.42 -17.63
N VAL A 750 -3.57 12.08 -17.11
CA VAL A 750 -4.81 11.40 -16.70
C VAL A 750 -5.96 11.69 -17.67
N GLY A 751 -6.57 10.62 -18.18
CA GLY A 751 -7.76 10.63 -19.02
C GLY A 751 -9.04 11.10 -18.31
N LYS A 752 -10.14 11.15 -19.07
CA LYS A 752 -11.48 11.53 -18.60
C LYS A 752 -12.12 10.36 -17.84
N GLY A 753 -12.91 10.66 -16.82
CA GLY A 753 -13.72 9.64 -16.12
C GLY A 753 -12.93 8.63 -15.28
N VAL A 754 -11.63 8.86 -15.04
CA VAL A 754 -10.82 8.00 -14.18
C VAL A 754 -11.36 8.02 -12.75
N PHE A 755 -11.51 6.85 -12.15
CA PHE A 755 -11.83 6.69 -10.74
C PHE A 755 -10.60 6.24 -9.96
N ASP A 756 -10.23 6.97 -8.90
CA ASP A 756 -9.07 6.63 -8.07
C ASP A 756 -9.47 6.61 -6.58
N ASP A 757 -9.47 5.42 -5.98
CA ASP A 757 -9.80 5.18 -4.57
C ASP A 757 -8.58 5.00 -3.64
N GLY A 758 -7.39 5.38 -4.11
CA GLY A 758 -6.18 5.32 -3.30
C GLY A 758 -4.98 4.69 -3.98
N CYS A 759 -4.83 4.88 -5.29
CA CYS A 759 -3.63 4.50 -6.02
C CYS A 759 -2.42 5.33 -5.55
N SER A 760 -1.27 4.67 -5.36
CA SER A 760 0.02 5.31 -5.10
C SER A 760 0.82 5.45 -6.39
N LEU A 761 1.26 6.68 -6.69
CA LEU A 761 2.07 7.03 -7.85
C LEU A 761 3.36 7.73 -7.37
N PRO A 762 4.46 7.00 -7.11
CA PRO A 762 5.72 7.61 -6.69
C PRO A 762 6.30 8.57 -7.75
N GLU A 763 6.42 8.16 -9.01
CA GLU A 763 6.94 8.99 -10.12
C GLU A 763 5.80 9.58 -10.98
N ARG A 764 5.12 10.58 -10.44
CA ARG A 764 3.86 11.12 -10.99
C ARG A 764 3.97 11.51 -12.47
N ALA A 765 5.02 12.23 -12.85
CA ALA A 765 5.20 12.69 -14.23
C ALA A 765 5.55 11.58 -15.25
N MET A 766 5.79 10.35 -14.80
CA MET A 766 6.14 9.20 -15.64
C MET A 766 4.95 8.26 -15.88
N VAL A 767 3.76 8.61 -15.40
CA VAL A 767 2.57 7.77 -15.48
C VAL A 767 1.56 8.35 -16.48
N THR A 768 1.08 7.49 -17.39
CA THR A 768 -0.06 7.77 -18.27
C THR A 768 -1.23 6.87 -17.91
N ILE A 769 -2.42 7.43 -17.75
CA ILE A 769 -3.66 6.73 -17.39
C ILE A 769 -4.74 7.12 -18.40
N GLY A 770 -5.28 6.12 -19.11
CA GLY A 770 -6.30 6.28 -20.13
C GLY A 770 -7.68 6.67 -19.58
N ASP A 771 -8.60 6.96 -20.49
CA ASP A 771 -9.98 7.31 -20.15
C ASP A 771 -10.69 6.14 -19.44
N GLY A 772 -11.52 6.44 -18.44
CA GLY A 772 -12.38 5.46 -17.77
C GLY A 772 -11.66 4.41 -16.91
N CYS A 773 -10.36 4.58 -16.63
CA CYS A 773 -9.64 3.63 -15.78
C CYS A 773 -10.18 3.62 -14.33
N THR A 774 -10.14 2.46 -13.69
CA THR A 774 -10.54 2.26 -12.28
C THR A 774 -9.33 1.84 -11.45
N LEU A 775 -8.90 2.67 -10.50
CA LEU A 775 -7.75 2.43 -9.64
C LEU A 775 -8.23 2.21 -8.19
N ASN A 776 -8.03 1.00 -7.68
CA ASN A 776 -8.56 0.60 -6.38
C ASN A 776 -7.70 1.06 -5.20
N ALA A 777 -8.26 0.88 -4.00
CA ALA A 777 -7.53 1.12 -2.76
C ALA A 777 -6.30 0.19 -2.67
N GLY A 778 -5.15 0.79 -2.39
CA GLY A 778 -3.89 0.05 -2.21
C GLY A 778 -3.21 -0.35 -3.52
N SER A 779 -3.75 0.01 -4.69
CA SER A 779 -3.03 -0.20 -5.95
C SER A 779 -1.80 0.71 -6.05
N VAL A 780 -0.77 0.28 -6.78
CA VAL A 780 0.49 1.02 -6.93
C VAL A 780 0.91 0.99 -8.40
N ILE A 781 1.34 2.14 -8.93
CA ILE A 781 2.08 2.22 -10.20
C ILE A 781 3.44 2.84 -9.89
N GLN A 782 4.48 2.02 -9.91
CA GLN A 782 5.85 2.41 -9.59
C GLN A 782 6.73 2.37 -10.84
N CYS A 783 7.21 3.53 -11.29
CA CYS A 783 7.99 3.66 -12.51
C CYS A 783 9.50 3.57 -12.28
N HIS A 784 9.92 2.93 -11.19
CA HIS A 784 11.32 2.64 -10.91
C HIS A 784 11.53 1.27 -10.27
N SER A 785 12.77 0.80 -10.29
CA SER A 785 13.33 -0.26 -9.46
C SER A 785 14.71 0.16 -8.97
N GLN A 786 15.03 -0.25 -7.74
CA GLN A 786 16.38 -0.24 -7.23
C GLN A 786 16.75 -1.71 -7.00
N GLU A 787 17.84 -2.17 -7.59
CA GLU A 787 18.30 -3.56 -7.56
C GLU A 787 19.79 -3.55 -7.27
N ASP A 788 20.17 -3.98 -6.06
CA ASP A 788 21.56 -4.21 -5.66
C ASP A 788 22.56 -3.09 -6.04
N GLY A 789 22.17 -1.83 -5.83
CA GLY A 789 23.01 -0.65 -6.12
C GLY A 789 22.85 -0.06 -7.53
N ALA A 790 22.05 -0.68 -8.40
CA ALA A 790 21.59 -0.09 -9.65
C ALA A 790 20.17 0.50 -9.49
N PHE A 791 19.96 1.67 -10.09
CA PHE A 791 18.67 2.33 -10.18
C PHE A 791 18.21 2.37 -11.64
N LYS A 792 16.97 1.92 -11.87
CA LYS A 792 16.34 1.83 -13.19
C LYS A 792 14.97 2.48 -13.12
N SER A 793 14.62 3.33 -14.06
CA SER A 793 13.27 3.90 -14.14
C SER A 793 12.86 4.11 -15.58
N GLU A 794 11.61 3.80 -15.91
CA GLU A 794 10.99 4.04 -17.21
C GLU A 794 9.49 4.33 -17.04
N PRO A 795 8.88 5.15 -17.92
CA PRO A 795 7.45 5.45 -17.89
C PRO A 795 6.57 4.20 -17.92
N SER A 796 5.33 4.35 -17.43
CA SER A 796 4.35 3.26 -17.47
C SER A 796 2.98 3.79 -17.90
N GLU A 797 2.30 3.00 -18.73
CA GLU A 797 1.06 3.40 -19.37
C GLU A 797 -0.07 2.42 -19.05
N VAL A 798 -1.22 2.96 -18.65
CA VAL A 798 -2.46 2.22 -18.41
C VAL A 798 -3.48 2.60 -19.48
N GLY A 799 -3.83 1.66 -20.34
CA GLY A 799 -4.79 1.85 -21.42
C GLY A 799 -6.21 2.14 -20.94
N PRO A 800 -7.07 2.69 -21.81
CA PRO A 800 -8.42 3.13 -21.43
C PRO A 800 -9.31 1.97 -20.97
N GLY A 801 -10.17 2.24 -19.99
CA GLY A 801 -11.11 1.27 -19.43
C GLY A 801 -10.48 0.19 -18.54
N SER A 802 -9.17 0.26 -18.29
CA SER A 802 -8.47 -0.76 -17.51
C SER A 802 -8.70 -0.58 -16.01
N THR A 803 -8.76 -1.71 -15.29
CA THR A 803 -8.97 -1.76 -13.84
C THR A 803 -7.74 -2.34 -13.15
N LEU A 804 -7.17 -1.57 -12.22
CA LEU A 804 -6.18 -2.07 -11.25
C LEU A 804 -6.92 -2.40 -9.97
N SER A 805 -7.06 -3.69 -9.66
CA SER A 805 -7.82 -4.17 -8.50
C SER A 805 -7.12 -3.89 -7.17
N VAL A 806 -7.81 -4.25 -6.08
CA VAL A 806 -7.39 -3.98 -4.70
C VAL A 806 -5.98 -4.57 -4.46
N GLY A 807 -5.03 -3.72 -4.06
CA GLY A 807 -3.65 -4.14 -3.80
C GLY A 807 -2.78 -4.48 -5.04
N ALA A 808 -3.29 -4.30 -6.27
CA ALA A 808 -2.52 -4.57 -7.49
C ALA A 808 -1.28 -3.67 -7.59
N PHE A 809 -0.15 -4.23 -7.97
CA PHE A 809 1.13 -3.53 -8.05
C PHE A 809 1.67 -3.61 -9.48
N VAL A 810 1.91 -2.45 -10.08
CA VAL A 810 2.43 -2.30 -11.43
C VAL A 810 3.85 -1.73 -11.35
N HIS A 811 4.80 -2.43 -11.96
CA HIS A 811 6.20 -2.02 -11.99
C HIS A 811 6.52 -1.10 -13.19
N TYR A 812 7.81 -0.80 -13.40
CA TYR A 812 8.24 0.22 -14.36
C TYR A 812 8.31 -0.30 -15.80
N GLY A 813 8.26 0.60 -16.77
CA GLY A 813 8.39 0.24 -18.19
C GLY A 813 7.23 -0.62 -18.73
N VAL A 814 6.11 -0.70 -18.02
CA VAL A 814 4.98 -1.52 -18.47
C VAL A 814 4.07 -0.76 -19.45
N GLY A 815 3.48 -1.51 -20.38
CA GLY A 815 2.40 -1.04 -21.23
C GLY A 815 1.16 -1.91 -21.03
N ILE A 816 0.15 -1.39 -20.34
CA ILE A 816 -1.13 -2.07 -20.14
C ILE A 816 -2.09 -1.64 -21.25
N GLY A 817 -2.64 -2.60 -21.99
CA GLY A 817 -3.63 -2.38 -23.04
C GLY A 817 -4.98 -1.82 -22.54
N ALA A 818 -5.92 -1.65 -23.45
CA ALA A 818 -7.27 -1.22 -23.16
C ALA A 818 -8.11 -2.33 -22.52
N ARG A 819 -9.01 -1.96 -21.59
CA ARG A 819 -9.98 -2.86 -20.94
C ARG A 819 -9.33 -4.06 -20.26
N VAL A 820 -8.12 -3.87 -19.74
CA VAL A 820 -7.39 -4.89 -18.99
C VAL A 820 -7.86 -4.92 -17.54
N LEU A 821 -8.04 -6.11 -17.00
CA LEU A 821 -8.30 -6.32 -15.58
C LEU A 821 -7.06 -6.95 -14.91
N LEU A 822 -6.34 -6.16 -14.12
CA LEU A 822 -5.37 -6.69 -13.17
C LEU A 822 -6.11 -7.05 -11.87
N GLU A 823 -6.12 -8.33 -11.51
CA GLU A 823 -6.82 -8.88 -10.36
C GLU A 823 -6.22 -8.48 -9.02
N THR A 824 -6.96 -8.79 -7.96
CA THR A 824 -6.57 -8.51 -6.58
C THR A 824 -5.13 -8.95 -6.29
N ASP A 825 -4.35 -8.07 -5.66
CA ASP A 825 -2.96 -8.29 -5.26
C ASP A 825 -1.97 -8.70 -6.38
N SER A 826 -2.37 -8.62 -7.66
CA SER A 826 -1.49 -9.00 -8.78
C SER A 826 -0.22 -8.15 -8.82
N PHE A 827 0.92 -8.75 -9.18
CA PHE A 827 2.19 -8.05 -9.37
C PHE A 827 2.62 -8.13 -10.84
N LEU A 828 2.40 -7.05 -11.59
CA LEU A 828 2.82 -6.95 -12.99
C LEU A 828 4.30 -6.57 -13.07
N MET A 829 5.09 -7.42 -13.73
CA MET A 829 6.55 -7.30 -13.76
C MET A 829 6.99 -6.15 -14.67
N LYS A 830 8.20 -5.65 -14.39
CA LYS A 830 8.83 -4.58 -15.18
C LYS A 830 8.93 -4.96 -16.66
N GLY A 831 8.69 -3.99 -17.55
CA GLY A 831 8.75 -4.18 -19.01
C GLY A 831 7.61 -4.98 -19.63
N GLU A 832 6.65 -5.48 -18.84
CA GLU A 832 5.57 -6.29 -19.40
C GLU A 832 4.62 -5.44 -20.25
N THR A 833 4.32 -5.97 -21.44
CA THR A 833 3.22 -5.48 -22.28
C THR A 833 2.03 -6.43 -22.14
N VAL A 834 0.91 -5.88 -21.70
CA VAL A 834 -0.34 -6.60 -21.47
C VAL A 834 -1.31 -6.30 -22.62
N PRO A 835 -1.83 -7.31 -23.33
CA PRO A 835 -2.72 -7.09 -24.47
C PRO A 835 -4.08 -6.57 -24.03
N ASP A 836 -4.80 -5.92 -24.96
CA ASP A 836 -6.17 -5.46 -24.77
C ASP A 836 -7.12 -6.61 -24.37
N ASP A 837 -8.22 -6.29 -23.69
CA ASP A 837 -9.31 -7.22 -23.36
C ASP A 837 -8.88 -8.48 -22.57
N SER A 838 -7.80 -8.36 -21.80
CA SER A 838 -7.22 -9.47 -21.06
C SER A 838 -7.35 -9.31 -19.55
N ARG A 839 -7.33 -10.46 -18.85
CA ARG A 839 -7.39 -10.55 -17.40
C ARG A 839 -6.10 -11.19 -16.89
N TRP A 840 -5.51 -10.61 -15.85
CA TRP A 840 -4.24 -11.05 -15.30
C TRP A 840 -4.30 -11.15 -13.79
N ALA A 841 -3.68 -12.18 -13.24
CA ALA A 841 -3.68 -12.44 -11.80
C ALA A 841 -2.36 -13.03 -11.31
N GLY A 842 -2.10 -12.82 -10.03
CA GLY A 842 -1.03 -13.47 -9.29
C GLY A 842 0.25 -12.66 -9.13
N ASN A 843 1.20 -13.24 -8.41
CA ASN A 843 2.48 -12.62 -8.10
C ASN A 843 3.63 -13.61 -8.42
N PRO A 844 4.33 -13.46 -9.55
CA PRO A 844 4.09 -12.51 -10.65
C PRO A 844 2.75 -12.72 -11.38
N ALA A 845 2.25 -11.66 -12.04
CA ALA A 845 1.01 -11.71 -12.78
C ALA A 845 1.14 -12.58 -14.03
N ARG A 846 0.12 -13.40 -14.29
CA ARG A 846 0.00 -14.23 -15.49
C ARG A 846 -1.37 -14.02 -16.15
N PRO A 847 -1.50 -14.25 -17.47
CA PRO A 847 -2.80 -14.28 -18.13
C PRO A 847 -3.72 -15.28 -17.44
N MET A 848 -4.98 -14.92 -17.26
CA MET A 848 -6.05 -15.84 -16.95
C MET A 848 -6.74 -16.24 -18.25
N GLU A 849 -7.07 -17.52 -18.38
CA GLU A 849 -7.86 -18.00 -19.52
C GLU A 849 -9.25 -17.34 -19.51
N HIS A 850 -9.67 -16.84 -20.67
CA HIS A 850 -11.09 -16.67 -20.97
C HIS A 850 -11.65 -18.08 -21.19
N PRO A 851 -12.70 -18.52 -20.49
CA PRO A 851 -13.47 -19.67 -20.96
C PRO A 851 -13.87 -19.37 -22.40
N GLU A 852 -13.74 -20.34 -23.29
CA GLU A 852 -14.26 -20.23 -24.65
C GLU A 852 -15.73 -19.77 -24.57
N ASP A 853 -15.98 -18.53 -25.01
CA ASP A 853 -17.33 -18.08 -25.32
C ASP A 853 -17.83 -18.95 -26.48
N GLY A 854 -18.55 -20.02 -26.13
CA GLY A 854 -19.49 -20.66 -27.02
C GLY A 854 -20.55 -19.65 -27.44
N GLY A 855 -20.25 -18.84 -28.46
CA GLY A 855 -21.20 -17.94 -29.10
C GLY A 855 -20.66 -16.53 -29.34
N ARG A 856 -20.21 -16.29 -30.58
CA ARG A 856 -19.94 -14.98 -31.17
C ARG A 856 -20.94 -13.90 -30.75
N PHE A 857 -20.46 -12.78 -30.22
CA PHE A 857 -21.19 -11.52 -30.19
C PHE A 857 -20.97 -10.75 -31.50
N ARG A 858 -22.07 -10.56 -32.25
CA ARG A 858 -22.26 -9.43 -33.16
C ARG A 858 -22.81 -8.25 -32.38
#